data_AF-A0A4R4DB37-F1
#
_entry.id   AF-A0A4R4DB37-F1
#
_cell.length_a   1.000
_cell.length_b   1.000
_cell.length_c   1.000
_cell.angle_alpha   90.00
_cell.angle_beta   90.00
_cell.angle_gamma   90.00
#
_symmetry.space_group_name_H-M   'P 1'
#
loop_
_entity.id
_entity.type
_entity.pdbx_description
1 polymer ?
#
loop_
_entity_poly.entity_id
_entity_poly.type
_entity_poly.pdbx_seq_one_letter_code
_entity_poly.pdbx_strand_id
1 'polypeptide(L)'
;MTTSTSLVDFAWQAVRLVEGSPGATAYSYAMATLGGVEGPYIDLTGETPYAYTDCSGWVNYALDSVSPLHRAVLSALRMEAQFNPGEVQAYNWQDPAHPGTVSIAEGTSQPLARAFVIANVFATQADGSNGFTRVSLGDGVQAGDIFAYASGIYTDPSNPDAASTPGLTGTGDTGHTGIIAGTPVEVPRDAWTGTGLAAEVAHVWALPVIDSTTVPHFGDVAAGDGTEGFTQPLLDSRRTGATGGYELPPDTTALPDGLSYSALKAGGLGTGTLWLATDATGNVIQLRFAESDPWLPNTVQETGSAKAALSFSIGRLTDSIALQDAVLDADGRMLVTLWPQADHAAAAASPLLSGAGGLHLVGDGGVLTLSTASSFTDGVLLGQGTTLELGSRHAAGTGAVAFEAGAAATLELTRDALDHGLFSNQLRGWTEDDTISLEDTPYAAGAHAMLSHGILRVVSGGIATVLHVPDAAPGQHVTLSDDGQGGTLLRLVADTIRPAPAVGGTGSSLPGGAAGAAYLEANLDVAAAGIDPAEHYHLFGWREGRDPGPLFSTVFYLASNPDVAAAQIDPLQHYEQHGWREGRSPNAVFDSKAYLAANPDVAAAQIDPLRHYEEHGWREGRDPGPVFSTQAYLASNPDVAAAGVDPLAHFLVHGWQEGRDPDALFDTQGYLARYADVAAAGVNPFVHYLTHGWQEGRSPSAAFDAPAYAAAHPEASGQDPLARYLTQGVAQGQVATPVADWG
;
A
#
# COMPACT_ATOMS: atom_id res chain seq x y z
N MET A 1 -12.25 -2.19 15.08
CA MET A 1 -13.73 -2.23 15.05
C MET A 1 -14.17 -2.40 13.60
N THR A 2 -15.35 -2.94 13.33
CA THR A 2 -15.90 -3.08 11.98
C THR A 2 -16.36 -1.73 11.41
N THR A 3 -16.23 -1.52 10.10
CA THR A 3 -16.61 -0.29 9.37
C THR A 3 -18.04 0.17 9.67
N SER A 4 -19.00 -0.75 9.66
CA SER A 4 -20.40 -0.53 10.07
C SER A 4 -20.55 0.06 11.48
N THR A 5 -19.68 -0.30 12.42
CA THR A 5 -19.72 0.22 13.80
C THR A 5 -19.24 1.66 13.86
N SER A 6 -18.12 1.96 13.20
CA SER A 6 -17.59 3.33 13.13
C SER A 6 -18.57 4.30 12.45
N LEU A 7 -19.30 3.86 11.42
CA LEU A 7 -20.33 4.68 10.76
C LEU A 7 -21.48 5.06 11.69
N VAL A 8 -21.99 4.13 12.50
CA VAL A 8 -23.07 4.44 13.45
C VAL A 8 -22.57 5.22 14.66
N ASP A 9 -21.35 4.96 15.13
CA ASP A 9 -20.73 5.76 16.19
C ASP A 9 -20.53 7.22 15.77
N PHE A 10 -20.04 7.47 14.55
CA PHE A 10 -19.94 8.80 13.95
C PHE A 10 -21.30 9.48 13.84
N ALA A 11 -22.31 8.77 13.30
CA ALA A 11 -23.65 9.31 13.18
C ALA A 11 -24.26 9.69 14.55
N TRP A 12 -24.04 8.89 15.59
CA TRP A 12 -24.43 9.22 16.96
C TRP A 12 -23.64 10.37 17.57
N GLN A 13 -22.36 10.56 17.22
CA GLN A 13 -21.58 11.73 17.62
C GLN A 13 -22.16 13.00 16.98
N ALA A 14 -22.48 12.97 15.69
CA ALA A 14 -23.10 14.10 14.98
C ALA A 14 -24.48 14.47 15.57
N VAL A 15 -25.32 13.47 15.90
CA VAL A 15 -26.60 13.72 16.61
C VAL A 15 -26.37 14.42 17.95
N ARG A 16 -25.47 13.90 18.80
CA ARG A 16 -25.14 14.53 20.09
C ARG A 16 -24.60 15.96 19.94
N LEU A 17 -23.78 16.20 18.91
CA LEU A 17 -23.26 17.53 18.60
C LEU A 17 -24.40 18.48 18.22
N VAL A 18 -25.35 18.09 17.37
CA VAL A 18 -26.51 18.93 17.01
C VAL A 18 -27.44 19.16 18.21
N GLU A 19 -27.68 18.14 19.04
CA GLU A 19 -28.53 18.25 20.25
C GLU A 19 -27.99 19.26 21.28
N GLY A 20 -26.67 19.22 21.54
CA GLY A 20 -26.00 20.08 22.53
C GLY A 20 -25.91 21.57 22.15
N SER A 21 -26.43 21.94 20.98
CA SER A 21 -25.97 23.10 20.22
C SER A 21 -27.12 23.96 19.69
N PRO A 22 -27.65 24.90 20.50
CA PRO A 22 -28.80 25.72 20.10
C PRO A 22 -28.45 26.68 18.94
N GLY A 23 -28.69 26.24 17.71
CA GLY A 23 -28.37 26.97 16.49
C GLY A 23 -27.56 26.17 15.46
N ALA A 24 -27.01 25.01 15.83
CA ALA A 24 -26.35 24.11 14.88
C ALA A 24 -27.39 23.46 13.96
N THR A 25 -27.49 23.95 12.73
CA THR A 25 -28.00 23.17 11.59
C THR A 25 -26.85 22.36 10.99
N ALA A 26 -27.16 21.30 10.24
CA ALA A 26 -26.17 20.34 9.75
C ALA A 26 -25.15 20.86 8.71
N TYR A 27 -25.06 22.17 8.45
CA TYR A 27 -24.34 22.73 7.29
C TYR A 27 -23.52 23.98 7.63
N SER A 28 -22.16 23.96 7.54
CA SER A 28 -21.39 24.30 6.32
C SER A 28 -19.85 24.71 6.31
N TYR A 29 -19.09 25.04 7.39
CA TYR A 29 -17.62 25.46 7.49
C TYR A 29 -17.12 26.70 6.66
N ALA A 30 -16.24 27.67 7.06
CA ALA A 30 -14.95 27.73 7.81
C ALA A 30 -14.63 29.17 8.37
N MET A 31 -13.71 29.48 9.32
CA MET A 31 -12.25 29.25 9.52
C MET A 31 -11.91 29.54 11.02
N ALA A 32 -10.86 29.07 11.70
CA ALA A 32 -9.75 28.13 11.43
C ALA A 32 -9.12 27.68 12.78
N THR A 33 -8.16 26.73 12.72
CA THR A 33 -7.28 26.25 13.81
C THR A 33 -7.93 25.56 15.03
N LEU A 34 -7.51 24.31 15.28
CA LEU A 34 -7.61 23.65 16.59
C LEU A 34 -6.84 24.49 17.63
N GLY A 35 -7.56 25.36 18.35
CA GLY A 35 -6.98 26.41 19.18
C GLY A 35 -7.73 26.71 20.49
N GLY A 36 -8.69 25.86 20.87
CA GLY A 36 -9.40 25.91 22.15
C GLY A 36 -10.60 26.87 22.25
N VAL A 37 -11.48 26.56 23.21
CA VAL A 37 -12.72 27.26 23.61
C VAL A 37 -14.01 26.90 22.83
N GLU A 38 -14.81 26.05 23.49
CA GLU A 38 -16.28 26.05 23.60
C GLU A 38 -17.13 26.72 22.48
N GLY A 39 -17.73 25.90 21.61
CA GLY A 39 -18.98 26.27 20.91
C GLY A 39 -19.15 25.62 19.53
N PRO A 40 -20.39 25.46 19.01
CA PRO A 40 -20.67 24.47 17.98
C PRO A 40 -21.31 25.08 16.71
N TYR A 41 -20.54 25.24 15.63
CA TYR A 41 -21.06 25.77 14.37
C TYR A 41 -20.42 25.18 13.12
N ILE A 42 -21.17 25.34 12.04
CA ILE A 42 -20.98 24.83 10.69
C ILE A 42 -21.55 26.02 9.85
N ASP A 43 -20.78 26.77 9.05
CA ASP A 43 -21.23 28.00 8.32
C ASP A 43 -20.37 28.31 7.05
N LEU A 44 -20.95 28.33 5.83
CA LEU A 44 -20.30 28.04 4.52
C LEU A 44 -19.27 29.06 4.02
N THR A 45 -18.27 28.57 3.29
CA THR A 45 -17.33 29.38 2.52
C THR A 45 -18.00 30.10 1.34
N GLY A 46 -18.49 31.32 1.58
CA GLY A 46 -18.91 32.26 0.53
C GLY A 46 -17.75 32.65 -0.41
N GLU A 47 -18.01 33.20 -1.60
CA GLU A 47 -19.23 33.88 -2.05
C GLU A 47 -19.91 33.17 -3.24
N THR A 48 -21.16 32.68 -3.05
CA THR A 48 -22.08 32.09 -4.07
C THR A 48 -21.52 30.94 -4.94
N PRO A 49 -22.02 29.70 -4.76
CA PRO A 49 -23.35 29.38 -5.31
C PRO A 49 -24.24 28.46 -4.44
N TYR A 50 -25.44 28.18 -4.92
CA TYR A 50 -26.44 27.29 -4.30
C TYR A 50 -25.95 25.82 -4.23
N ALA A 51 -25.76 25.28 -3.02
CA ALA A 51 -25.52 23.85 -2.80
C ALA A 51 -26.64 23.25 -1.94
N TYR A 52 -27.55 22.50 -2.58
CA TYR A 52 -28.61 21.77 -1.89
C TYR A 52 -28.07 20.43 -1.36
N THR A 53 -28.05 20.28 -0.04
CA THR A 53 -27.70 19.03 0.64
C THR A 53 -28.96 18.30 1.08
N ASP A 54 -29.41 17.40 0.21
CA ASP A 54 -30.42 16.39 0.50
C ASP A 54 -29.90 15.34 1.51
N CYS A 55 -30.79 14.43 1.91
CA CYS A 55 -30.50 13.31 2.81
C CYS A 55 -29.36 12.39 2.36
N SER A 56 -29.09 12.34 1.05
CA SER A 56 -27.96 11.59 0.51
C SER A 56 -26.64 12.35 0.55
N GLY A 57 -26.68 13.69 0.63
CA GLY A 57 -25.51 14.50 0.99
C GLY A 57 -24.96 14.11 2.37
N TRP A 58 -25.86 13.93 3.36
CA TRP A 58 -25.47 13.48 4.70
C TRP A 58 -24.80 12.10 4.71
N VAL A 59 -25.40 11.10 4.05
CA VAL A 59 -24.83 9.74 4.03
C VAL A 59 -23.46 9.73 3.33
N ASN A 60 -23.29 10.50 2.26
CA ASN A 60 -21.99 10.67 1.62
C ASN A 60 -20.95 11.32 2.55
N TYR A 61 -21.32 12.35 3.31
CA TYR A 61 -20.43 12.99 4.29
C TYR A 61 -20.02 12.03 5.43
N ALA A 62 -20.97 11.25 5.95
CA ALA A 62 -20.68 10.25 6.97
C ALA A 62 -19.76 9.15 6.44
N LEU A 63 -19.98 8.69 5.20
CA LEU A 63 -19.08 7.74 4.55
C LEU A 63 -17.70 8.33 4.25
N ASP A 64 -17.60 9.59 3.80
CA ASP A 64 -16.31 10.26 3.57
C ASP A 64 -15.49 10.36 4.86
N SER A 65 -16.15 10.63 5.98
CA SER A 65 -15.53 10.76 7.31
C SER A 65 -15.03 9.43 7.90
N VAL A 66 -15.67 8.29 7.59
CA VAL A 66 -15.34 6.99 8.23
C VAL A 66 -14.81 5.92 7.27
N SER A 67 -15.07 6.04 5.97
CA SER A 67 -14.72 5.06 4.95
C SER A 67 -14.77 5.64 3.53
N PRO A 68 -13.87 6.58 3.18
CA PRO A 68 -13.88 7.28 1.89
C PRO A 68 -13.79 6.35 0.67
N LEU A 69 -13.22 5.15 0.83
CA LEU A 69 -13.18 4.10 -0.19
C LEU A 69 -14.58 3.56 -0.56
N HIS A 70 -15.48 3.37 0.41
CA HIS A 70 -16.88 2.99 0.14
C HIS A 70 -17.66 4.14 -0.53
N ARG A 71 -17.38 5.38 -0.12
CA ARG A 71 -17.93 6.59 -0.78
C ARG A 71 -17.43 6.73 -2.22
N ALA A 72 -16.18 6.35 -2.51
CA ALA A 72 -15.62 6.38 -3.86
C ALA A 72 -16.38 5.45 -4.81
N VAL A 73 -16.65 4.21 -4.40
CA VAL A 73 -17.47 3.25 -5.18
C VAL A 73 -18.84 3.83 -5.53
N LEU A 74 -19.58 4.37 -4.54
CA LEU A 74 -20.90 4.99 -4.79
C LEU A 74 -20.81 6.23 -5.71
N SER A 75 -19.73 6.99 -5.60
CA SER A 75 -19.49 8.19 -6.42
C SER A 75 -19.21 7.82 -7.88
N ALA A 76 -18.41 6.78 -8.11
CA ALA A 76 -18.05 6.31 -9.44
C ALA A 76 -19.25 5.66 -10.16
N LEU A 77 -20.04 4.83 -9.45
CA LEU A 77 -21.27 4.24 -9.99
C LEU A 77 -22.28 5.31 -10.44
N ARG A 78 -22.40 6.44 -9.73
CA ARG A 78 -23.26 7.57 -10.13
C ARG A 78 -22.87 8.19 -11.49
N MET A 79 -21.63 8.03 -11.94
CA MET A 79 -21.13 8.58 -13.21
C MET A 79 -21.39 7.67 -14.42
N GLU A 80 -21.83 6.42 -14.22
CA GLU A 80 -22.15 5.54 -15.33
C GLU A 80 -23.34 6.05 -16.15
N ALA A 81 -23.29 5.84 -17.47
CA ALA A 81 -24.32 6.32 -18.40
C ALA A 81 -25.75 5.81 -18.11
N GLN A 82 -25.90 4.71 -17.36
CA GLN A 82 -27.21 4.21 -16.91
C GLN A 82 -27.84 5.03 -15.76
N PHE A 83 -27.02 5.73 -14.96
CA PHE A 83 -27.46 6.60 -13.86
C PHE A 83 -27.28 8.09 -14.17
N ASN A 84 -26.41 8.43 -15.12
CA ASN A 84 -26.18 9.78 -15.63
C ASN A 84 -26.25 9.80 -17.18
N PRO A 85 -27.44 9.81 -17.79
CA PRO A 85 -27.60 9.80 -19.25
C PRO A 85 -27.31 11.16 -19.92
N GLY A 86 -26.90 12.20 -19.18
CA GLY A 86 -26.60 13.55 -19.68
C GLY A 86 -27.82 14.41 -20.04
N GLU A 87 -28.92 13.80 -20.49
CA GLU A 87 -30.24 14.44 -20.66
C GLU A 87 -31.35 13.49 -20.17
N VAL A 88 -32.36 14.05 -19.51
CA VAL A 88 -33.62 13.34 -19.14
C VAL A 88 -34.82 14.16 -19.59
N GLN A 89 -35.97 13.52 -19.83
CA GLN A 89 -37.21 14.28 -20.00
C GLN A 89 -37.77 14.60 -18.61
N ALA A 90 -37.89 15.88 -18.30
CA ALA A 90 -38.54 16.35 -17.08
C ALA A 90 -40.06 16.45 -17.29
N TYR A 91 -40.81 15.96 -16.30
CA TYR A 91 -42.25 16.12 -16.25
C TYR A 91 -42.62 17.62 -16.19
N ASN A 92 -43.23 18.12 -17.26
CA ASN A 92 -43.69 19.49 -17.34
C ASN A 92 -45.09 19.61 -16.71
N TRP A 93 -45.17 20.10 -15.48
CA TRP A 93 -46.44 20.28 -14.77
C TRP A 93 -47.39 21.29 -15.42
N GLN A 94 -46.88 22.18 -16.28
CA GLN A 94 -47.68 23.18 -17.01
C GLN A 94 -48.20 22.63 -18.35
N ASP A 95 -47.49 21.69 -18.97
CA ASP A 95 -47.93 20.96 -20.17
C ASP A 95 -47.56 19.47 -20.09
N PRO A 96 -48.36 18.65 -19.38
CA PRO A 96 -48.10 17.22 -19.22
C PRO A 96 -48.15 16.41 -20.53
N ALA A 97 -48.59 17.01 -21.64
CA ALA A 97 -48.57 16.37 -22.96
C ALA A 97 -47.22 16.56 -23.69
N HIS A 98 -46.40 17.52 -23.24
CA HIS A 98 -45.09 17.83 -23.81
C HIS A 98 -44.06 17.95 -22.68
N PRO A 99 -43.49 16.82 -22.20
CA PRO A 99 -42.39 16.86 -21.26
C PRO A 99 -41.21 17.65 -21.85
N GLY A 100 -40.51 18.41 -20.99
CA GLY A 100 -39.34 19.18 -21.39
C GLY A 100 -38.07 18.33 -21.31
N THR A 101 -36.99 18.73 -21.96
CA THR A 101 -35.69 18.07 -21.79
C THR A 101 -34.83 18.89 -20.83
N VAL A 102 -34.28 18.24 -19.80
CA VAL A 102 -33.34 18.83 -18.83
C VAL A 102 -31.97 18.18 -19.02
N SER A 103 -30.96 19.01 -19.24
CA SER A 103 -29.57 18.55 -19.27
C SER A 103 -29.05 18.34 -17.86
N ILE A 104 -28.55 17.13 -17.60
CA ILE A 104 -27.85 16.75 -16.38
C ILE A 104 -26.38 17.09 -16.61
N ALA A 105 -25.98 18.32 -16.29
CA ALA A 105 -24.57 18.69 -16.31
C ALA A 105 -23.86 18.17 -15.05
N GLU A 106 -22.55 17.91 -15.15
CA GLU A 106 -21.71 17.58 -14.00
C GLU A 106 -21.84 18.67 -12.91
N GLY A 107 -21.92 18.25 -11.64
CA GLY A 107 -22.13 19.15 -10.52
C GLY A 107 -23.57 19.67 -10.34
N THR A 108 -24.51 19.39 -11.24
CA THR A 108 -25.93 19.72 -11.01
C THR A 108 -26.54 18.88 -9.89
N SER A 109 -27.58 19.43 -9.26
CA SER A 109 -28.36 18.77 -8.21
C SER A 109 -29.32 17.69 -8.72
N GLN A 110 -29.36 17.39 -10.03
CA GLN A 110 -30.37 16.55 -10.67
C GLN A 110 -29.92 15.33 -11.52
N PRO A 111 -28.70 14.75 -11.45
CA PRO A 111 -28.55 13.36 -11.90
C PRO A 111 -29.43 12.48 -11.01
N LEU A 112 -30.14 11.52 -11.64
CA LEU A 112 -31.21 10.68 -11.06
C LEU A 112 -31.04 10.43 -9.57
N ALA A 113 -32.11 10.71 -8.80
CA ALA A 113 -32.14 10.77 -7.33
C ALA A 113 -31.06 9.87 -6.71
N ARG A 114 -30.07 10.46 -6.03
CA ARG A 114 -28.87 9.74 -5.52
C ARG A 114 -29.23 8.48 -4.71
N ALA A 115 -30.35 8.53 -3.99
CA ALA A 115 -30.92 7.40 -3.28
C ALA A 115 -31.35 6.22 -4.19
N PHE A 116 -31.81 6.46 -5.43
CA PHE A 116 -32.05 5.41 -6.41
C PHE A 116 -30.76 4.69 -6.79
N VAL A 117 -29.67 5.42 -7.08
CA VAL A 117 -28.37 4.82 -7.43
C VAL A 117 -27.90 3.94 -6.27
N ILE A 118 -27.86 4.49 -5.06
CA ILE A 118 -27.48 3.76 -3.84
C ILE A 118 -28.39 2.53 -3.64
N ALA A 119 -29.71 2.68 -3.87
CA ALA A 119 -30.64 1.57 -3.73
C ALA A 119 -30.45 0.47 -4.79
N ASN A 120 -30.09 0.85 -6.01
CA ASN A 120 -29.79 -0.10 -7.08
C ASN A 120 -28.51 -0.89 -6.77
N VAL A 121 -27.45 -0.22 -6.30
CA VAL A 121 -26.22 -0.85 -5.83
C VAL A 121 -26.53 -1.86 -4.72
N PHE A 122 -27.24 -1.45 -3.67
CA PHE A 122 -27.61 -2.36 -2.58
C PHE A 122 -28.55 -3.49 -3.02
N ALA A 123 -29.38 -3.30 -4.04
CA ALA A 123 -30.28 -4.33 -4.55
C ALA A 123 -29.58 -5.39 -5.43
N THR A 124 -28.52 -5.00 -6.14
CA THR A 124 -27.84 -5.81 -7.17
C THR A 124 -26.55 -6.48 -6.69
N GLN A 125 -25.86 -5.90 -5.70
CA GLN A 125 -24.56 -6.36 -5.23
C GLN A 125 -24.71 -7.43 -4.14
N ALA A 126 -24.84 -8.68 -4.58
CA ALA A 126 -25.14 -9.82 -3.70
C ALA A 126 -23.88 -10.51 -3.11
N ASP A 127 -22.71 -10.38 -3.74
CA ASP A 127 -21.49 -11.08 -3.32
C ASP A 127 -20.56 -10.27 -2.42
N GLY A 128 -20.78 -8.96 -2.29
CA GLY A 128 -19.97 -8.06 -1.46
C GLY A 128 -18.67 -7.56 -2.11
N SER A 129 -18.38 -7.97 -3.36
CA SER A 129 -17.11 -7.70 -4.05
C SER A 129 -16.77 -6.22 -4.14
N ASN A 130 -17.74 -5.37 -4.43
CA ASN A 130 -17.54 -3.92 -4.61
C ASN A 130 -17.57 -3.11 -3.30
N GLY A 131 -17.54 -3.74 -2.12
CA GLY A 131 -17.65 -3.04 -0.83
C GLY A 131 -19.04 -3.05 -0.21
N PHE A 132 -20.07 -3.51 -0.91
CA PHE A 132 -21.45 -3.51 -0.41
C PHE A 132 -22.12 -4.86 -0.54
N THR A 133 -22.74 -5.33 0.55
CA THR A 133 -23.60 -6.51 0.53
C THR A 133 -25.05 -6.15 0.85
N ARG A 134 -26.00 -6.77 0.15
CA ARG A 134 -27.43 -6.60 0.38
C ARG A 134 -27.87 -7.19 1.72
N VAL A 135 -28.67 -6.44 2.47
CA VAL A 135 -29.31 -6.91 3.71
C VAL A 135 -30.83 -7.05 3.48
N SER A 136 -31.39 -8.17 3.94
CA SER A 136 -32.85 -8.42 3.93
C SER A 136 -33.49 -7.84 5.19
N LEU A 137 -34.69 -7.28 5.07
CA LEU A 137 -35.45 -6.79 6.23
C LEU A 137 -35.90 -7.98 7.11
N GLY A 138 -35.91 -7.78 8.43
CA GLY A 138 -36.24 -8.82 9.42
C GLY A 138 -35.01 -9.62 9.85
N ASP A 139 -34.47 -10.44 8.96
CA ASP A 139 -33.29 -11.28 9.25
C ASP A 139 -31.98 -10.59 8.84
N GLY A 140 -31.29 -10.00 9.83
CA GLY A 140 -29.88 -9.61 9.71
C GLY A 140 -29.58 -8.11 9.64
N VAL A 141 -30.58 -7.23 9.65
CA VAL A 141 -30.39 -5.76 9.77
C VAL A 141 -29.79 -5.37 11.12
N GLN A 142 -28.82 -4.45 11.11
CA GLN A 142 -28.13 -3.96 12.31
C GLN A 142 -27.88 -2.44 12.29
N ALA A 143 -27.42 -1.91 13.42
CA ALA A 143 -26.95 -0.54 13.54
C ALA A 143 -25.74 -0.26 12.63
N GLY A 144 -25.82 0.78 11.80
CA GLY A 144 -24.78 1.16 10.84
C GLY A 144 -24.94 0.58 9.43
N ASP A 145 -25.97 -0.24 9.19
CA ASP A 145 -26.44 -0.48 7.82
C ASP A 145 -27.00 0.81 7.21
N ILE A 146 -26.98 0.95 5.89
CA ILE A 146 -27.52 2.11 5.17
C ILE A 146 -28.80 1.67 4.45
N PHE A 147 -29.88 2.41 4.62
CA PHE A 147 -31.08 2.23 3.78
C PHE A 147 -31.11 3.27 2.66
N ALA A 148 -31.69 2.88 1.53
CA ALA A 148 -31.95 3.77 0.42
C ALA A 148 -33.28 3.42 -0.25
N TYR A 149 -34.09 4.44 -0.53
CA TYR A 149 -35.35 4.31 -1.24
C TYR A 149 -35.51 5.37 -2.33
N ALA A 150 -36.26 5.05 -3.38
CA ALA A 150 -36.64 5.99 -4.44
C ALA A 150 -38.10 5.81 -4.81
N SER A 151 -38.79 6.87 -5.20
CA SER A 151 -40.23 6.84 -5.47
C SER A 151 -40.59 7.49 -6.81
N GLY A 152 -41.76 7.12 -7.34
CA GLY A 152 -42.35 7.75 -8.53
C GLY A 152 -41.47 7.62 -9.76
N ILE A 153 -41.05 8.75 -10.34
CA ILE A 153 -40.32 8.80 -11.62
C ILE A 153 -38.90 8.23 -11.54
N TYR A 154 -38.33 8.10 -10.33
CA TYR A 154 -36.95 7.65 -10.12
C TYR A 154 -36.82 6.16 -9.77
N THR A 155 -37.84 5.33 -10.01
CA THR A 155 -37.78 3.88 -9.73
C THR A 155 -37.26 3.03 -10.90
N ASP A 156 -37.19 3.61 -12.10
CA ASP A 156 -36.86 2.91 -13.35
C ASP A 156 -35.90 3.75 -14.21
N PRO A 157 -34.58 3.48 -14.20
CA PRO A 157 -33.58 4.26 -14.94
C PRO A 157 -33.64 3.96 -16.45
N SER A 158 -34.28 2.85 -16.85
CA SER A 158 -34.52 2.54 -18.27
C SER A 158 -35.67 3.36 -18.86
N ASN A 159 -36.44 4.05 -18.01
CA ASN A 159 -37.60 4.86 -18.39
C ASN A 159 -37.92 5.88 -17.28
N PRO A 160 -37.06 6.91 -17.10
CA PRO A 160 -37.21 7.94 -16.06
C PRO A 160 -38.43 8.84 -16.28
N ASP A 161 -39.09 8.73 -17.43
CA ASP A 161 -40.23 9.55 -17.86
C ASP A 161 -41.58 8.92 -17.48
N ALA A 162 -41.59 7.92 -16.58
CA ALA A 162 -42.79 7.22 -16.16
C ALA A 162 -43.75 8.17 -15.41
N ALA A 163 -44.80 8.62 -16.10
CA ALA A 163 -45.73 9.66 -15.64
C ALA A 163 -46.09 9.57 -14.15
N SER A 164 -45.83 10.65 -13.42
CA SER A 164 -45.94 10.74 -11.96
C SER A 164 -47.34 10.39 -11.44
N THR A 165 -47.42 9.47 -10.47
CA THR A 165 -48.66 9.19 -9.76
C THR A 165 -49.09 10.41 -8.93
N PRO A 166 -50.34 10.91 -9.05
CA PRO A 166 -50.81 12.08 -8.29
C PRO A 166 -50.74 11.93 -6.76
N GLY A 167 -50.67 10.69 -6.24
CA GLY A 167 -50.47 10.42 -4.81
C GLY A 167 -49.04 10.68 -4.31
N LEU A 168 -48.02 10.46 -5.16
CA LEU A 168 -46.61 10.70 -4.82
C LEU A 168 -46.18 12.15 -5.10
N THR A 169 -46.84 12.86 -6.01
CA THR A 169 -46.65 14.32 -6.12
C THR A 169 -47.03 15.08 -4.84
N GLY A 170 -47.81 14.47 -3.94
CA GLY A 170 -48.11 15.01 -2.63
C GLY A 170 -46.99 14.87 -1.59
N THR A 171 -46.01 13.98 -1.79
CA THR A 171 -44.90 13.80 -0.85
C THR A 171 -43.74 14.73 -1.12
N GLY A 172 -43.58 15.31 -2.31
CA GLY A 172 -42.49 16.24 -2.68
C GLY A 172 -41.06 15.64 -2.68
N ASP A 173 -40.84 14.62 -1.85
CA ASP A 173 -39.65 13.80 -1.73
C ASP A 173 -39.74 12.63 -2.72
N THR A 174 -38.63 12.38 -3.42
CA THR A 174 -38.53 11.52 -4.59
C THR A 174 -37.50 10.41 -4.42
N GLY A 175 -36.75 10.43 -3.31
CA GLY A 175 -35.82 9.37 -2.93
C GLY A 175 -34.89 9.81 -1.81
N HIS A 176 -34.63 8.91 -0.87
CA HIS A 176 -33.99 9.24 0.40
C HIS A 176 -33.05 8.14 0.89
N THR A 177 -32.02 8.53 1.64
CA THR A 177 -31.08 7.61 2.30
C THR A 177 -30.84 7.99 3.75
N GLY A 178 -30.56 7.00 4.60
CA GLY A 178 -30.17 7.24 5.98
C GLY A 178 -29.44 6.04 6.59
N ILE A 179 -28.98 6.22 7.83
CA ILE A 179 -28.22 5.20 8.57
C ILE A 179 -29.17 4.52 9.54
N ILE A 180 -29.16 3.19 9.59
CA ILE A 180 -30.00 2.41 10.50
C ILE A 180 -29.40 2.50 11.91
N ALA A 181 -30.23 2.87 12.89
CA ALA A 181 -29.80 3.13 14.26
C ALA A 181 -29.76 1.86 15.14
N GLY A 182 -30.47 0.80 14.72
CA GLY A 182 -30.65 -0.43 15.51
C GLY A 182 -31.50 -1.48 14.79
N THR A 183 -31.79 -2.57 15.47
CA THR A 183 -32.55 -3.70 14.92
C THR A 183 -34.00 -3.31 14.60
N PRO A 184 -34.59 -3.73 13.46
CA PRO A 184 -36.01 -3.54 13.17
C PRO A 184 -36.88 -4.31 14.17
N VAL A 185 -38.01 -3.73 14.57
CA VAL A 185 -39.01 -4.38 15.44
C VAL A 185 -40.25 -4.72 14.61
N GLU A 186 -40.65 -5.99 14.57
CA GLU A 186 -41.92 -6.39 13.95
C GLU A 186 -43.09 -5.88 14.80
N VAL A 187 -44.06 -5.23 14.16
CA VAL A 187 -45.29 -4.73 14.79
C VAL A 187 -46.49 -5.51 14.25
N PRO A 188 -47.36 -6.07 15.12
CA PRO A 188 -48.49 -6.88 14.70
C PRO A 188 -49.37 -6.18 13.65
N ARG A 189 -49.69 -6.90 12.56
CA ARG A 189 -50.48 -6.34 11.44
C ARG A 189 -51.83 -5.78 11.89
N ASP A 190 -52.45 -6.37 12.92
CA ASP A 190 -53.74 -5.95 13.47
C ASP A 190 -53.67 -4.69 14.36
N ALA A 191 -52.47 -4.26 14.78
CA ALA A 191 -52.29 -2.93 15.37
C ALA A 191 -52.51 -1.80 14.34
N TRP A 192 -52.35 -2.10 13.04
CA TRP A 192 -52.51 -1.14 11.95
C TRP A 192 -53.96 -1.04 11.48
N THR A 193 -54.66 -0.02 11.98
CA THR A 193 -56.09 0.22 11.70
C THR A 193 -56.38 1.40 10.76
N GLY A 194 -55.33 1.99 10.17
CA GLY A 194 -55.43 3.12 9.23
C GLY A 194 -55.85 2.74 7.81
N THR A 195 -56.34 3.72 7.04
CA THR A 195 -56.64 3.55 5.62
C THR A 195 -55.36 3.43 4.78
N GLY A 196 -55.28 2.43 3.91
CA GLY A 196 -54.26 2.33 2.86
C GLY A 196 -53.23 1.19 3.02
N LEU A 197 -53.22 0.46 4.14
CA LEU A 197 -52.42 -0.76 4.24
C LEU A 197 -52.97 -1.84 3.29
N ALA A 198 -52.14 -2.39 2.43
CA ALA A 198 -52.53 -3.30 1.36
C ALA A 198 -52.94 -4.69 1.91
N ALA A 199 -53.73 -5.43 1.14
CA ALA A 199 -54.29 -6.72 1.57
C ALA A 199 -53.20 -7.81 1.68
N GLU A 200 -52.23 -7.73 0.80
CA GLU A 200 -51.06 -8.59 0.59
C GLU A 200 -49.93 -8.40 1.61
N VAL A 201 -49.98 -7.37 2.48
CA VAL A 201 -48.99 -7.17 3.55
C VAL A 201 -48.98 -8.35 4.52
N ALA A 202 -47.84 -9.02 4.67
CA ALA A 202 -47.65 -10.07 5.65
C ALA A 202 -47.15 -9.50 6.99
N HIS A 203 -46.12 -8.64 6.94
CA HIS A 203 -45.44 -8.10 8.13
C HIS A 203 -45.33 -6.57 8.06
N VAL A 204 -45.30 -5.93 9.22
CA VAL A 204 -45.00 -4.50 9.35
C VAL A 204 -43.84 -4.32 10.32
N TRP A 205 -42.90 -3.45 9.98
CA TRP A 205 -41.64 -3.24 10.70
C TRP A 205 -41.49 -1.79 11.10
N ALA A 206 -41.11 -1.56 12.36
CA ALA A 206 -40.56 -0.31 12.86
C ALA A 206 -39.03 -0.35 12.67
N LEU A 207 -38.48 0.42 11.75
CA LEU A 207 -37.04 0.52 11.52
C LEU A 207 -36.49 1.79 12.21
N PRO A 208 -35.67 1.68 13.27
CA PRO A 208 -35.04 2.84 13.89
C PRO A 208 -33.94 3.40 12.98
N VAL A 209 -33.98 4.70 12.69
CA VAL A 209 -33.07 5.38 11.75
C VAL A 209 -32.48 6.67 12.33
N ILE A 210 -31.24 6.96 11.93
CA ILE A 210 -30.62 8.29 12.02
C ILE A 210 -30.84 8.97 10.67
N ASP A 211 -31.51 10.12 10.72
CA ASP A 211 -31.98 10.83 9.54
C ASP A 211 -31.60 12.33 9.63
N SER A 212 -31.30 12.94 8.49
CA SER A 212 -30.76 14.31 8.40
C SER A 212 -31.82 15.38 8.21
N THR A 213 -33.09 14.98 8.13
CA THR A 213 -34.09 15.76 7.42
C THR A 213 -35.18 16.33 8.30
N THR A 214 -35.11 17.65 8.42
CA THR A 214 -36.25 18.53 8.69
C THR A 214 -35.97 19.93 8.13
N VAL A 215 -35.06 20.01 7.16
CA VAL A 215 -34.66 21.24 6.48
C VAL A 215 -35.68 21.51 5.36
N PRO A 216 -36.22 22.74 5.23
CA PRO A 216 -37.07 23.10 4.11
C PRO A 216 -36.37 22.88 2.76
N HIS A 217 -37.06 22.21 1.82
CA HIS A 217 -36.62 22.19 0.43
C HIS A 217 -36.92 23.57 -0.18
N PHE A 218 -35.96 24.27 -0.79
CA PHE A 218 -36.29 25.51 -1.50
C PHE A 218 -36.89 25.18 -2.87
N GLY A 219 -37.97 25.89 -3.24
CA GLY A 219 -38.56 25.82 -4.56
C GLY A 219 -38.60 27.20 -5.22
N ASP A 220 -38.52 27.21 -6.55
CA ASP A 220 -38.70 28.42 -7.35
C ASP A 220 -40.15 28.89 -7.26
N VAL A 221 -40.37 29.99 -6.53
CA VAL A 221 -41.65 30.68 -6.51
C VAL A 221 -41.58 31.79 -7.54
N ALA A 222 -42.34 31.65 -8.63
CA ALA A 222 -42.45 32.72 -9.62
C ALA A 222 -42.91 34.03 -8.94
N ALA A 223 -42.06 35.06 -8.95
CA ALA A 223 -42.49 36.39 -8.57
C ALA A 223 -43.59 36.82 -9.56
N GLY A 224 -44.77 37.19 -9.04
CA GLY A 224 -45.97 37.45 -9.83
C GLY A 224 -45.90 38.67 -10.76
N ASP A 225 -44.71 39.25 -10.96
CA ASP A 225 -44.41 40.39 -11.83
C ASP A 225 -43.48 40.04 -13.01
N GLY A 226 -42.99 38.79 -13.10
CA GLY A 226 -42.10 38.35 -14.19
C GLY A 226 -40.62 38.69 -14.00
N THR A 227 -40.20 39.05 -12.78
CA THR A 227 -38.78 38.99 -12.38
C THR A 227 -38.40 37.59 -11.91
N GLU A 228 -37.11 37.23 -11.99
CA GLU A 228 -36.61 35.95 -11.46
C GLU A 228 -36.91 35.87 -9.96
N GLY A 229 -37.66 34.84 -9.57
CA GLY A 229 -38.33 34.79 -8.27
C GLY A 229 -37.39 34.46 -7.13
N PHE A 230 -37.54 35.15 -6.00
CA PHE A 230 -36.87 34.77 -4.76
C PHE A 230 -37.38 33.41 -4.28
N THR A 231 -36.46 32.44 -4.16
CA THR A 231 -36.72 31.12 -3.59
C THR A 231 -37.26 31.22 -2.16
N GLN A 232 -38.45 30.68 -1.90
CA GLN A 232 -38.93 30.51 -0.53
C GLN A 232 -38.59 29.11 -0.01
N PRO A 233 -38.37 28.95 1.31
CA PRO A 233 -38.31 27.62 1.90
C PRO A 233 -39.69 26.96 1.81
N LEU A 234 -39.85 25.93 0.99
CA LEU A 234 -41.01 25.05 1.06
C LEU A 234 -40.84 24.15 2.28
N LEU A 235 -41.89 24.08 3.10
CA LEU A 235 -41.93 23.12 4.20
C LEU A 235 -41.68 21.72 3.65
N ASP A 236 -40.70 21.04 4.23
CA ASP A 236 -40.52 19.60 4.04
C ASP A 236 -41.84 18.86 4.30
N SER A 237 -42.18 17.92 3.44
CA SER A 237 -43.51 17.30 3.35
C SER A 237 -43.92 16.53 4.59
N ARG A 238 -42.94 16.16 5.43
CA ARG A 238 -43.07 15.60 6.78
C ARG A 238 -43.82 16.49 7.78
N ARG A 239 -44.24 17.71 7.42
CA ARG A 239 -44.97 18.63 8.33
C ARG A 239 -46.49 18.71 8.09
N THR A 240 -47.18 17.58 8.23
CA THR A 240 -48.66 17.51 8.19
C THR A 240 -49.29 17.85 9.55
N GLY A 241 -49.42 19.15 9.84
CA GLY A 241 -50.25 19.66 10.94
C GLY A 241 -49.52 20.46 12.01
N ALA A 242 -50.29 21.23 12.81
CA ALA A 242 -49.76 22.24 13.73
C ALA A 242 -49.00 21.70 14.96
N THR A 243 -48.98 20.38 15.15
CA THR A 243 -48.35 19.70 16.29
C THR A 243 -47.57 18.44 15.87
N GLY A 244 -47.19 18.31 14.59
CA GLY A 244 -46.53 17.11 14.05
C GLY A 244 -45.27 16.75 14.84
N GLY A 245 -45.30 15.59 15.51
CA GLY A 245 -44.20 15.01 16.26
C GLY A 245 -43.86 13.64 15.69
N TYR A 246 -42.58 13.31 15.66
CA TYR A 246 -42.09 12.02 15.19
C TYR A 246 -42.33 10.93 16.24
N GLU A 247 -42.73 9.74 15.79
CA GLU A 247 -42.93 8.59 16.66
C GLU A 247 -41.69 7.72 16.75
N LEU A 248 -41.43 7.29 17.98
CA LEU A 248 -40.21 6.58 18.37
C LEU A 248 -40.49 5.07 18.40
N PRO A 249 -39.45 4.23 18.22
CA PRO A 249 -39.63 2.78 18.19
C PRO A 249 -40.24 2.25 19.50
N PRO A 250 -41.02 1.14 19.46
CA PRO A 250 -41.61 0.56 20.67
C PRO A 250 -40.59 -0.01 21.66
N ASP A 251 -39.41 -0.41 21.19
CA ASP A 251 -38.29 -0.86 22.02
C ASP A 251 -37.27 0.26 22.20
N THR A 252 -36.99 0.58 23.47
CA THR A 252 -36.19 1.73 23.88
C THR A 252 -34.75 1.37 24.24
N THR A 253 -34.36 0.10 24.10
CA THR A 253 -33.04 -0.41 24.51
C THR A 253 -31.91 -0.16 23.51
N ALA A 254 -32.22 0.34 22.31
CA ALA A 254 -31.24 0.62 21.25
C ALA A 254 -30.59 2.02 21.33
N LEU A 255 -30.99 2.88 22.27
CA LEU A 255 -30.31 4.16 22.49
C LEU A 255 -28.99 3.95 23.27
N PRO A 256 -27.87 4.55 22.84
CA PRO A 256 -26.64 4.57 23.62
C PRO A 256 -26.82 5.19 25.01
N ASP A 257 -26.09 4.68 26.00
CA ASP A 257 -26.12 5.16 27.38
C ASP A 257 -25.94 6.69 27.47
N GLY A 258 -26.92 7.38 28.06
CA GLY A 258 -26.90 8.82 28.31
C GLY A 258 -27.78 9.68 27.38
N LEU A 259 -28.35 9.11 26.31
CA LEU A 259 -29.35 9.80 25.48
C LEU A 259 -30.76 9.71 26.09
N SER A 260 -31.48 10.83 26.13
CA SER A 260 -32.85 10.92 26.66
C SER A 260 -33.85 11.24 25.55
N TYR A 261 -34.99 10.56 25.54
CA TYR A 261 -36.09 10.80 24.62
C TYR A 261 -36.57 12.26 24.53
N SER A 262 -36.40 13.03 25.60
CA SER A 262 -36.74 14.46 25.62
C SER A 262 -35.76 15.37 24.88
N ALA A 263 -34.63 14.85 24.37
CA ALA A 263 -33.60 15.61 23.65
C ALA A 263 -33.89 15.73 22.15
N LEU A 264 -34.68 14.81 21.59
CA LEU A 264 -34.97 14.69 20.17
C LEU A 264 -35.86 15.85 19.69
N LYS A 265 -35.40 16.59 18.68
CA LYS A 265 -36.07 17.78 18.12
C LYS A 265 -36.40 17.59 16.64
N ALA A 266 -37.49 18.23 16.21
CA ALA A 266 -37.75 18.46 14.79
C ALA A 266 -36.91 19.66 14.30
N GLY A 267 -35.95 19.42 13.39
CA GLY A 267 -35.08 20.45 12.80
C GLY A 267 -33.60 20.06 12.76
N GLY A 268 -33.17 19.28 11.77
CA GLY A 268 -31.77 18.91 11.51
C GLY A 268 -31.52 17.40 11.52
N LEU A 269 -30.26 17.01 11.76
CA LEU A 269 -29.88 15.63 12.07
C LEU A 269 -30.55 15.17 13.36
N GLY A 270 -31.24 14.04 13.30
CA GLY A 270 -31.99 13.47 14.41
C GLY A 270 -32.25 11.97 14.22
N THR A 271 -33.18 11.44 15.00
CA THR A 271 -33.58 10.03 14.93
C THR A 271 -35.08 9.88 14.79
N GLY A 272 -35.52 8.77 14.22
CA GLY A 272 -36.93 8.48 13.99
C GLY A 272 -37.20 7.01 13.67
N THR A 273 -38.45 6.72 13.32
CA THR A 273 -38.90 5.38 12.92
C THR A 273 -39.37 5.42 11.48
N LEU A 274 -38.71 4.67 10.59
CA LEU A 274 -39.24 4.39 9.26
C LEU A 274 -40.15 3.16 9.34
N TRP A 275 -41.41 3.30 8.93
CA TRP A 275 -42.37 2.21 8.94
C TRP A 275 -42.39 1.51 7.58
N LEU A 276 -42.13 0.21 7.57
CA LEU A 276 -42.03 -0.60 6.34
C LEU A 276 -43.04 -1.75 6.38
N ALA A 277 -43.83 -1.92 5.33
CA ALA A 277 -44.73 -3.06 5.16
C ALA A 277 -44.19 -4.00 4.08
N THR A 278 -44.11 -5.30 4.38
CA THR A 278 -43.59 -6.32 3.46
C THR A 278 -44.63 -7.35 3.04
N ASP A 279 -44.45 -7.93 1.86
CA ASP A 279 -45.17 -9.14 1.45
C ASP A 279 -44.67 -10.38 2.21
N ALA A 280 -45.28 -11.54 1.95
CA ALA A 280 -44.92 -12.83 2.56
C ALA A 280 -43.55 -13.39 2.12
N THR A 281 -42.85 -12.71 1.22
CA THR A 281 -41.48 -13.04 0.79
C THR A 281 -40.44 -12.03 1.27
N GLY A 282 -40.85 -11.04 2.07
CA GLY A 282 -39.98 -10.03 2.66
C GLY A 282 -39.71 -8.81 1.78
N ASN A 283 -40.33 -8.68 0.60
CA ASN A 283 -40.16 -7.48 -0.22
C ASN A 283 -40.92 -6.31 0.40
N VAL A 284 -40.29 -5.14 0.49
CA VAL A 284 -40.97 -3.91 0.92
C VAL A 284 -41.96 -3.49 -0.17
N ILE A 285 -43.24 -3.49 0.20
CA ILE A 285 -44.35 -3.13 -0.69
C ILE A 285 -45.05 -1.83 -0.29
N GLN A 286 -44.83 -1.32 0.93
CA GLN A 286 -45.24 0.04 1.31
C GLN A 286 -44.28 0.65 2.35
N LEU A 287 -44.20 1.99 2.42
CA LEU A 287 -43.55 2.70 3.53
C LEU A 287 -44.32 3.94 3.99
N ARG A 288 -43.93 4.52 5.14
CA ARG A 288 -44.35 5.84 5.65
C ARG A 288 -43.47 6.30 6.84
N PHE A 289 -43.61 7.56 7.27
CA PHE A 289 -42.71 8.19 8.25
C PHE A 289 -43.33 8.40 9.65
N ALA A 290 -44.65 8.56 9.74
CA ALA A 290 -45.40 8.66 11.00
C ALA A 290 -46.68 7.79 11.01
N GLU A 291 -47.29 7.58 12.18
CA GLU A 291 -48.57 6.88 12.33
C GLU A 291 -49.72 7.63 11.68
N SER A 292 -49.65 8.96 11.63
CA SER A 292 -50.59 9.84 10.93
C SER A 292 -50.50 9.77 9.41
N ASP A 293 -49.41 9.23 8.85
CA ASP A 293 -49.16 9.28 7.41
C ASP A 293 -49.88 8.14 6.65
N PRO A 294 -50.34 8.40 5.42
CA PRO A 294 -50.82 7.34 4.53
C PRO A 294 -49.67 6.41 4.13
N TRP A 295 -49.97 5.12 3.98
CA TRP A 295 -49.03 4.16 3.42
C TRP A 295 -48.78 4.41 1.92
N LEU A 296 -47.53 4.63 1.54
CA LEU A 296 -47.11 4.82 0.15
C LEU A 296 -46.91 3.45 -0.53
N PRO A 297 -47.69 3.09 -1.57
CA PRO A 297 -47.63 1.76 -2.18
C PRO A 297 -46.48 1.60 -3.20
N ASN A 298 -45.96 0.39 -3.34
CA ASN A 298 -44.95 0.01 -4.33
C ASN A 298 -45.54 -0.36 -5.72
N THR A 299 -46.85 -0.23 -5.96
CA THR A 299 -47.39 -0.40 -7.32
C THR A 299 -48.38 0.70 -7.67
N VAL A 300 -48.28 1.18 -8.92
CA VAL A 300 -49.24 2.12 -9.51
C VAL A 300 -50.21 1.32 -10.38
N GLN A 301 -51.51 1.35 -10.07
CA GLN A 301 -52.51 0.64 -10.87
C GLN A 301 -52.95 1.38 -12.15
N GLU A 302 -52.57 2.65 -12.35
CA GLU A 302 -53.34 3.54 -13.23
C GLU A 302 -53.08 3.42 -14.74
N THR A 303 -51.97 2.83 -15.22
CA THR A 303 -51.58 2.92 -16.66
C THR A 303 -51.06 1.62 -17.31
N GLY A 304 -51.58 0.46 -16.93
CA GLY A 304 -51.51 -0.77 -17.76
C GLY A 304 -50.15 -1.47 -17.90
N SER A 305 -49.04 -0.81 -17.59
CA SER A 305 -47.76 -1.44 -17.26
C SER A 305 -47.58 -1.42 -15.75
N ALA A 306 -47.47 -2.58 -15.12
CA ALA A 306 -47.21 -2.69 -13.69
C ALA A 306 -45.78 -2.23 -13.37
N LYS A 307 -45.60 -0.93 -13.14
CA LYS A 307 -44.33 -0.33 -12.71
C LYS A 307 -44.30 -0.16 -11.19
N ALA A 308 -43.11 -0.33 -10.62
CA ALA A 308 -42.86 -0.15 -9.20
C ALA A 308 -42.94 1.34 -8.83
N ALA A 309 -43.68 1.67 -7.77
CA ALA A 309 -43.78 3.04 -7.24
C ALA A 309 -42.75 3.34 -6.14
N LEU A 310 -42.07 2.31 -5.60
CA LEU A 310 -41.13 2.42 -4.49
C LEU A 310 -39.98 1.41 -4.63
N SER A 311 -38.79 1.87 -5.03
CA SER A 311 -37.58 1.08 -4.79
C SER A 311 -37.18 1.24 -3.31
N PHE A 312 -36.86 0.15 -2.62
CA PHE A 312 -36.30 0.17 -1.26
C PHE A 312 -35.26 -0.94 -1.11
N SER A 313 -34.15 -0.64 -0.43
CA SER A 313 -33.07 -1.59 -0.16
C SER A 313 -32.28 -1.20 1.08
N ILE A 314 -31.53 -2.17 1.62
CA ILE A 314 -30.58 -1.97 2.71
C ILE A 314 -29.25 -2.58 2.27
N GLY A 315 -28.17 -1.81 2.45
CA GLY A 315 -26.80 -2.21 2.16
C GLY A 315 -25.93 -2.13 3.40
N ARG A 316 -24.98 -3.05 3.50
CA ARG A 316 -23.94 -3.08 4.53
C ARG A 316 -22.57 -2.90 3.89
N LEU A 317 -21.75 -2.04 4.49
CA LEU A 317 -20.34 -1.91 4.17
C LEU A 317 -19.63 -3.23 4.53
N THR A 318 -18.85 -3.77 3.61
CA THR A 318 -17.97 -4.90 3.90
C THR A 318 -16.65 -4.39 4.50
N ASP A 319 -15.75 -5.33 4.80
CA ASP A 319 -14.37 -5.07 5.21
C ASP A 319 -13.37 -5.26 4.05
N SER A 320 -13.86 -5.39 2.82
CA SER A 320 -13.06 -5.75 1.64
C SER A 320 -13.67 -5.20 0.35
N ILE A 321 -12.82 -4.68 -0.55
CA ILE A 321 -13.20 -4.16 -1.87
C ILE A 321 -12.26 -4.78 -2.91
N ALA A 322 -12.86 -5.39 -3.93
CA ALA A 322 -12.18 -5.88 -5.11
C ALA A 322 -12.18 -4.77 -6.19
N LEU A 323 -11.00 -4.26 -6.56
CA LEU A 323 -10.91 -3.08 -7.42
C LEU A 323 -11.42 -3.34 -8.85
N GLN A 324 -11.27 -4.57 -9.38
CA GLN A 324 -11.82 -4.92 -10.70
C GLN A 324 -13.35 -4.98 -10.74
N ASP A 325 -14.00 -5.08 -9.57
CA ASP A 325 -15.46 -5.10 -9.42
C ASP A 325 -15.99 -3.72 -8.94
N ALA A 326 -15.09 -2.77 -8.70
CA ALA A 326 -15.38 -1.35 -8.55
C ALA A 326 -15.35 -0.64 -9.91
N VAL A 327 -15.97 0.54 -9.99
CA VAL A 327 -15.91 1.36 -11.21
C VAL A 327 -14.58 2.12 -11.22
N LEU A 328 -13.72 1.74 -12.17
CA LEU A 328 -12.41 2.35 -12.41
C LEU A 328 -12.48 3.40 -13.53
N ASP A 329 -11.59 4.37 -13.48
CA ASP A 329 -11.38 5.37 -14.53
C ASP A 329 -10.68 4.77 -15.77
N ALA A 330 -10.41 5.62 -16.76
CA ALA A 330 -9.78 5.22 -18.02
C ALA A 330 -8.34 4.69 -17.85
N ASP A 331 -7.68 4.99 -16.73
CA ASP A 331 -6.33 4.56 -16.37
C ASP A 331 -6.34 3.38 -15.38
N GLY A 332 -7.50 2.80 -15.09
CA GLY A 332 -7.65 1.63 -14.20
C GLY A 332 -7.64 1.98 -12.70
N ARG A 333 -7.92 3.23 -12.32
CA ARG A 333 -7.91 3.67 -10.92
C ARG A 333 -9.30 4.01 -10.39
N MET A 334 -9.55 3.68 -9.12
CA MET A 334 -10.72 4.17 -8.41
C MET A 334 -10.43 5.60 -7.92
N LEU A 335 -11.25 6.55 -8.34
CA LEU A 335 -11.13 7.96 -7.93
C LEU A 335 -11.67 8.16 -6.51
N VAL A 336 -10.78 8.50 -5.58
CA VAL A 336 -11.06 8.76 -4.17
C VAL A 336 -10.94 10.26 -3.92
N THR A 337 -12.07 10.96 -3.85
CA THR A 337 -12.07 12.38 -3.44
C THR A 337 -11.95 12.48 -1.92
N LEU A 338 -10.96 13.21 -1.43
CA LEU A 338 -10.72 13.51 -0.01
C LEU A 338 -11.09 14.98 0.28
N TRP A 339 -11.55 15.25 1.50
CA TRP A 339 -11.88 16.60 1.96
C TRP A 339 -11.10 17.00 3.23
N PRO A 340 -10.72 18.29 3.42
CA PRO A 340 -9.74 18.67 4.46
C PRO A 340 -10.27 18.63 5.91
N GLN A 341 -11.51 18.17 6.10
CA GLN A 341 -12.31 18.35 7.31
C GLN A 341 -12.92 17.03 7.83
N ALA A 342 -12.62 15.90 7.18
CA ALA A 342 -12.93 14.58 7.72
C ALA A 342 -12.15 14.40 9.03
N ASP A 343 -12.84 14.33 10.18
CA ASP A 343 -12.18 14.26 11.49
C ASP A 343 -11.56 12.88 11.71
N HIS A 344 -10.24 12.80 11.49
CA HIS A 344 -9.48 11.55 11.46
C HIS A 344 -9.36 10.84 12.82
N ALA A 345 -9.78 11.47 13.93
CA ALA A 345 -9.66 10.92 15.28
C ALA A 345 -10.46 9.61 15.54
N ALA A 346 -11.32 9.21 14.59
CA ALA A 346 -12.15 8.00 14.66
C ALA A 346 -11.93 7.01 13.50
N ALA A 347 -10.80 7.11 12.78
CA ALA A 347 -10.50 6.28 11.61
C ALA A 347 -10.73 4.77 11.87
N ALA A 348 -11.67 4.18 11.13
CA ALA A 348 -11.84 2.74 11.08
C ALA A 348 -10.63 2.08 10.42
N ALA A 349 -10.41 0.78 10.67
CA ALA A 349 -9.48 0.02 9.86
C ALA A 349 -9.93 0.08 8.39
N SER A 350 -9.01 0.41 7.48
CA SER A 350 -9.33 0.50 6.05
C SER A 350 -9.78 -0.87 5.52
N PRO A 351 -10.79 -0.95 4.63
CA PRO A 351 -11.14 -2.22 3.99
C PRO A 351 -9.93 -2.81 3.25
N LEU A 352 -9.86 -4.14 3.22
CA LEU A 352 -8.87 -4.90 2.45
C LEU A 352 -9.08 -4.65 0.96
N LEU A 353 -8.09 -4.10 0.28
CA LEU A 353 -8.14 -3.87 -1.16
C LEU A 353 -7.46 -5.01 -1.93
N SER A 354 -8.05 -5.46 -3.03
CA SER A 354 -7.52 -6.59 -3.80
C SER A 354 -7.79 -6.49 -5.30
N GLY A 355 -6.97 -7.21 -6.08
CA GLY A 355 -7.21 -7.45 -7.51
C GLY A 355 -6.66 -6.36 -8.45
N ALA A 356 -7.21 -6.27 -9.66
CA ALA A 356 -6.64 -5.42 -10.71
C ALA A 356 -7.08 -3.96 -10.56
N GLY A 357 -6.14 -3.03 -10.76
CA GLY A 357 -6.37 -1.59 -10.68
C GLY A 357 -5.61 -0.91 -9.53
N GLY A 358 -5.86 0.38 -9.34
CA GLY A 358 -5.22 1.20 -8.31
C GLY A 358 -6.16 2.26 -7.71
N LEU A 359 -5.59 3.16 -6.92
CA LEU A 359 -6.29 4.31 -6.35
C LEU A 359 -5.77 5.62 -6.94
N HIS A 360 -6.65 6.59 -7.14
CA HIS A 360 -6.29 7.97 -7.45
C HIS A 360 -6.93 8.89 -6.41
N LEU A 361 -6.10 9.51 -5.56
CA LEU A 361 -6.54 10.43 -4.53
C LEU A 361 -6.61 11.84 -5.11
N VAL A 362 -7.74 12.52 -4.95
CA VAL A 362 -7.94 13.92 -5.41
C VAL A 362 -8.64 14.74 -4.34
N GLY A 363 -8.50 16.06 -4.35
CA GLY A 363 -9.21 16.93 -3.42
C GLY A 363 -8.52 18.28 -3.27
N ASP A 364 -8.98 19.06 -2.28
CA ASP A 364 -8.36 20.33 -1.87
C ASP A 364 -7.65 20.18 -0.51
N GLY A 365 -7.19 18.96 -0.19
CA GLY A 365 -6.66 18.53 1.11
C GLY A 365 -7.48 17.40 1.75
N GLY A 366 -6.84 16.60 2.61
CA GLY A 366 -7.46 15.50 3.36
C GLY A 366 -6.58 14.23 3.39
N VAL A 367 -6.74 13.40 4.42
CA VAL A 367 -5.95 12.17 4.63
C VAL A 367 -6.74 10.91 4.26
N LEU A 368 -6.12 9.98 3.53
CA LEU A 368 -6.54 8.58 3.44
C LEU A 368 -5.56 7.69 4.23
N THR A 369 -6.04 7.07 5.30
CA THR A 369 -5.29 6.05 6.05
C THR A 369 -5.54 4.65 5.48
N LEU A 370 -4.48 3.95 5.07
CA LEU A 370 -4.51 2.53 4.69
C LEU A 370 -3.72 1.70 5.73
N SER A 371 -4.45 1.04 6.63
CA SER A 371 -3.90 0.26 7.75
C SER A 371 -4.04 -1.26 7.58
N THR A 372 -4.63 -1.71 6.47
CA THR A 372 -4.79 -3.14 6.13
C THR A 372 -3.90 -3.53 4.95
N ALA A 373 -3.03 -4.51 5.16
CA ALA A 373 -2.16 -5.09 4.12
C ALA A 373 -3.00 -5.60 2.93
N SER A 374 -2.78 -5.02 1.75
CA SER A 374 -3.64 -5.15 0.57
C SER A 374 -2.87 -5.72 -0.64
N SER A 375 -3.58 -6.12 -1.69
CA SER A 375 -3.01 -6.95 -2.78
C SER A 375 -3.40 -6.50 -4.20
N PHE A 376 -3.66 -5.20 -4.38
CA PHE A 376 -3.99 -4.62 -5.68
C PHE A 376 -2.76 -4.20 -6.50
N THR A 377 -2.91 -4.07 -7.83
CA THR A 377 -1.76 -4.07 -8.77
C THR A 377 -1.14 -2.71 -9.05
N ASP A 378 -1.91 -1.64 -9.19
CA ASP A 378 -1.42 -0.43 -9.87
C ASP A 378 -1.00 0.69 -8.91
N GLY A 379 -1.10 0.42 -7.59
CA GLY A 379 -0.66 1.31 -6.53
C GLY A 379 -1.55 2.54 -6.35
N VAL A 380 -0.98 3.61 -5.79
CA VAL A 380 -1.71 4.82 -5.40
C VAL A 380 -1.10 6.04 -6.07
N LEU A 381 -1.94 6.80 -6.77
CA LEU A 381 -1.61 8.12 -7.32
C LEU A 381 -2.14 9.21 -6.38
N LEU A 382 -1.26 10.08 -5.90
CA LEU A 382 -1.58 11.21 -5.03
C LEU A 382 -1.71 12.48 -5.87
N GLY A 383 -2.94 12.97 -6.01
CA GLY A 383 -3.26 14.26 -6.60
C GLY A 383 -3.19 15.41 -5.60
N GLN A 384 -3.59 16.60 -6.07
CA GLN A 384 -3.29 17.87 -5.42
C GLN A 384 -3.68 17.94 -3.92
N GLY A 385 -2.74 18.34 -3.06
CA GLY A 385 -2.92 18.56 -1.62
C GLY A 385 -3.28 17.33 -0.78
N THR A 386 -3.36 16.13 -1.37
CA THR A 386 -3.80 14.92 -0.66
C THR A 386 -2.72 14.37 0.27
N THR A 387 -3.13 13.69 1.33
CA THR A 387 -2.25 12.90 2.19
C THR A 387 -2.61 11.43 2.13
N LEU A 388 -1.61 10.56 2.00
CA LEU A 388 -1.74 9.10 2.14
C LEU A 388 -0.94 8.65 3.37
N GLU A 389 -1.63 8.12 4.38
CA GLU A 389 -1.01 7.50 5.55
C GLU A 389 -1.00 5.97 5.38
N LEU A 390 0.17 5.35 5.45
CA LEU A 390 0.33 3.90 5.37
C LEU A 390 0.67 3.32 6.74
N GLY A 391 -0.28 2.55 7.28
CA GLY A 391 -0.21 1.90 8.58
C GLY A 391 0.20 0.42 8.54
N SER A 392 0.46 -0.17 7.36
CA SER A 392 0.82 -1.59 7.22
C SER A 392 1.57 -1.90 5.93
N ARG A 393 2.45 -2.92 5.96
CA ARG A 393 3.16 -3.41 4.77
C ARG A 393 2.17 -3.77 3.65
N HIS A 394 2.50 -3.40 2.43
CA HIS A 394 1.64 -3.60 1.24
C HIS A 394 0.25 -2.93 1.34
N ALA A 395 0.01 -2.00 2.25
CA ALA A 395 -1.27 -1.26 2.30
C ALA A 395 -1.53 -0.47 1.00
N ALA A 396 -0.47 0.03 0.35
CA ALA A 396 -0.51 0.65 -0.98
C ALA A 396 -0.52 -0.35 -2.16
N GLY A 397 -0.79 -1.65 -1.92
CA GLY A 397 -0.75 -2.69 -2.94
C GLY A 397 0.68 -3.04 -3.40
N THR A 398 0.81 -3.53 -4.63
CA THR A 398 2.09 -3.97 -5.22
C THR A 398 2.67 -2.99 -6.25
N GLY A 399 1.89 -1.99 -6.68
CA GLY A 399 2.32 -0.95 -7.61
C GLY A 399 3.13 0.17 -6.96
N ALA A 400 3.42 1.22 -7.73
CA ALA A 400 4.11 2.40 -7.23
C ALA A 400 3.16 3.28 -6.39
N VAL A 401 3.73 4.00 -5.41
CA VAL A 401 3.11 5.21 -4.87
C VAL A 401 3.65 6.38 -5.69
N ALA A 402 2.77 7.09 -6.39
CA ALA A 402 3.12 8.12 -7.36
C ALA A 402 2.52 9.47 -6.96
N PHE A 403 3.25 10.55 -7.22
CA PHE A 403 2.79 11.92 -7.03
C PHE A 403 2.41 12.52 -8.40
N GLU A 404 1.26 13.21 -8.49
CA GLU A 404 0.94 14.02 -9.67
C GLU A 404 1.87 15.23 -9.78
N ALA A 405 2.05 15.75 -11.01
CA ALA A 405 2.93 16.88 -11.25
C ALA A 405 2.40 18.16 -10.59
N GLY A 406 3.11 18.65 -9.57
CA GLY A 406 2.68 19.81 -8.77
C GLY A 406 1.58 19.49 -7.76
N ALA A 407 1.47 18.22 -7.33
CA ALA A 407 0.47 17.82 -6.35
C ALA A 407 0.63 18.56 -5.01
N ALA A 408 1.85 18.77 -4.53
CA ALA A 408 2.10 19.21 -3.15
C ALA A 408 1.46 18.25 -2.12
N ALA A 409 1.54 16.95 -2.42
CA ALA A 409 0.92 15.89 -1.64
C ALA A 409 1.88 15.34 -0.57
N THR A 410 1.32 14.64 0.42
CA THR A 410 2.08 14.08 1.54
C THR A 410 1.93 12.56 1.63
N LEU A 411 3.04 11.85 1.83
CA LEU A 411 3.07 10.42 2.13
C LEU A 411 3.57 10.20 3.56
N GLU A 412 2.73 9.66 4.42
CA GLU A 412 3.05 9.33 5.83
C GLU A 412 3.28 7.82 5.97
N LEU A 413 4.42 7.44 6.55
CA LEU A 413 4.84 6.05 6.72
C LEU A 413 5.06 5.74 8.21
N THR A 414 4.20 4.88 8.78
CA THR A 414 4.43 4.30 10.11
C THR A 414 5.54 3.25 10.06
N ARG A 415 5.99 2.75 11.22
CA ARG A 415 6.93 1.62 11.30
C ARG A 415 6.36 0.35 10.67
N ASP A 416 5.07 0.13 10.80
CA ASP A 416 4.40 -1.09 10.37
C ASP A 416 4.18 -1.14 8.85
N ALA A 417 4.36 -0.02 8.14
CA ALA A 417 4.47 0.04 6.68
C ALA A 417 5.85 -0.33 6.13
N LEU A 418 6.87 -0.45 6.99
CA LEU A 418 8.25 -0.77 6.61
C LEU A 418 8.61 -2.21 6.96
N ASP A 419 9.22 -2.94 6.03
CA ASP A 419 9.81 -4.25 6.32
C ASP A 419 11.29 -4.07 6.71
N HIS A 420 11.59 -4.17 8.00
CA HIS A 420 12.95 -3.96 8.56
C HIS A 420 13.60 -2.61 8.14
N GLY A 421 12.78 -1.58 7.91
CA GLY A 421 13.21 -0.25 7.43
C GLY A 421 13.14 -0.06 5.91
N LEU A 422 12.83 -1.09 5.13
CA LEU A 422 12.59 -0.98 3.69
C LEU A 422 11.11 -0.65 3.42
N PHE A 423 10.85 0.40 2.63
CA PHE A 423 9.53 0.60 2.01
C PHE A 423 9.45 -0.19 0.70
N SER A 424 8.46 -1.07 0.56
CA SER A 424 8.38 -2.03 -0.55
C SER A 424 7.99 -1.42 -1.90
N ASN A 425 7.28 -0.29 -1.88
CA ASN A 425 6.70 0.30 -3.09
C ASN A 425 7.64 1.37 -3.67
N GLN A 426 7.69 1.47 -4.99
CA GLN A 426 8.45 2.54 -5.65
C GLN A 426 7.76 3.89 -5.45
N LEU A 427 8.55 4.94 -5.23
CA LEU A 427 8.11 6.33 -5.16
C LEU A 427 8.37 7.02 -6.50
N ARG A 428 7.29 7.32 -7.22
CA ARG A 428 7.33 7.89 -8.59
C ARG A 428 6.88 9.34 -8.59
N GLY A 429 7.49 10.18 -9.41
CA GLY A 429 7.10 11.58 -9.59
C GLY A 429 7.30 12.52 -8.39
N TRP A 430 7.94 12.08 -7.30
CA TRP A 430 8.16 12.91 -6.09
C TRP A 430 8.95 14.20 -6.41
N THR A 431 8.42 15.36 -6.03
CA THR A 431 8.99 16.69 -6.30
C THR A 431 9.35 17.49 -5.03
N GLU A 432 9.77 18.76 -5.19
CA GLU A 432 10.05 19.67 -4.07
C GLU A 432 8.80 20.25 -3.40
N ASP A 433 7.64 20.19 -4.08
CA ASP A 433 6.35 20.59 -3.51
C ASP A 433 5.81 19.51 -2.55
N ASP A 434 6.17 18.25 -2.81
CA ASP A 434 5.68 17.06 -2.12
C ASP A 434 6.50 16.71 -0.88
N THR A 435 5.88 16.04 0.09
CA THR A 435 6.50 15.70 1.38
C THR A 435 6.37 14.22 1.71
N ILE A 436 7.39 13.63 2.34
CA ILE A 436 7.31 12.28 2.91
C ILE A 436 7.60 12.39 4.41
N SER A 437 6.77 11.80 5.26
CA SER A 437 7.02 11.69 6.70
C SER A 437 7.31 10.24 7.10
N LEU A 438 8.34 10.07 7.93
CA LEU A 438 8.65 8.81 8.62
C LEU A 438 8.27 8.98 10.10
N GLU A 439 6.97 8.88 10.40
CA GLU A 439 6.38 9.28 11.68
C GLU A 439 7.04 8.56 12.88
N ASP A 440 7.24 7.26 12.72
CA ASP A 440 7.81 6.37 13.73
C ASP A 440 9.35 6.38 13.78
N THR A 441 10.00 7.25 13.01
CA THR A 441 11.46 7.38 12.90
C THR A 441 11.89 8.68 13.59
N PRO A 442 12.38 8.64 14.86
CA PRO A 442 12.56 9.85 15.64
C PRO A 442 13.58 10.81 15.01
N TYR A 443 13.23 12.09 14.85
CA TYR A 443 14.19 13.08 14.37
C TYR A 443 15.31 13.33 15.39
N ALA A 444 16.56 13.36 14.93
CA ALA A 444 17.73 13.52 15.79
C ALA A 444 18.82 14.40 15.17
N ALA A 445 19.58 15.10 16.02
CA ALA A 445 20.75 15.87 15.59
C ALA A 445 21.81 14.94 14.97
N GLY A 446 22.14 15.16 13.69
CA GLY A 446 22.99 14.27 12.89
C GLY A 446 22.23 13.32 11.96
N ALA A 447 20.89 13.45 11.89
CA ALA A 447 20.11 12.83 10.83
C ALA A 447 20.64 13.22 9.44
N HIS A 448 20.72 12.26 8.53
CA HIS A 448 21.24 12.46 7.19
C HIS A 448 20.54 11.55 6.18
N ALA A 449 20.41 12.06 4.96
CA ALA A 449 19.86 11.36 3.81
C ALA A 449 20.93 11.22 2.73
N MET A 450 20.98 10.06 2.08
CA MET A 450 21.86 9.77 0.95
C MET A 450 21.02 9.19 -0.18
N LEU A 451 20.94 9.93 -1.29
CA LEU A 451 20.33 9.49 -2.54
C LEU A 451 21.42 9.01 -3.49
N SER A 452 21.28 7.78 -4.01
CA SER A 452 22.19 7.15 -4.96
C SER A 452 21.38 6.29 -5.93
N HIS A 453 21.51 6.52 -7.25
CA HIS A 453 20.84 5.78 -8.33
C HIS A 453 19.34 5.43 -8.10
N GLY A 454 18.59 6.36 -7.51
CA GLY A 454 17.17 6.16 -7.21
C GLY A 454 16.89 5.39 -5.91
N ILE A 455 17.89 5.07 -5.10
CA ILE A 455 17.73 4.57 -3.72
C ILE A 455 18.03 5.71 -2.75
N LEU A 456 17.06 6.03 -1.90
CA LEU A 456 17.18 7.02 -0.83
C LEU A 456 17.30 6.30 0.51
N ARG A 457 18.47 6.41 1.14
CA ARG A 457 18.72 5.94 2.50
C ARG A 457 18.68 7.10 3.49
N VAL A 458 17.75 7.05 4.42
CA VAL A 458 17.60 7.99 5.54
C VAL A 458 18.14 7.33 6.82
N VAL A 459 18.92 8.07 7.60
CA VAL A 459 19.31 7.67 8.95
C VAL A 459 18.93 8.78 9.91
N SER A 460 18.08 8.46 10.89
CA SER A 460 17.58 9.40 11.89
C SER A 460 17.19 8.63 13.16
N GLY A 461 17.41 9.20 14.34
CA GLY A 461 17.11 8.53 15.62
C GLY A 461 17.89 7.22 15.90
N GLY A 462 18.88 6.87 15.08
CA GLY A 462 19.54 5.55 15.10
C GLY A 462 18.83 4.46 14.28
N ILE A 463 17.71 4.80 13.65
CA ILE A 463 16.97 3.96 12.69
C ILE A 463 17.46 4.29 11.28
N ALA A 464 17.51 3.28 10.42
CA ALA A 464 17.79 3.44 8.99
C ALA A 464 16.55 3.03 8.18
N THR A 465 16.12 3.91 7.30
CA THR A 465 14.98 3.70 6.39
C THR A 465 15.46 3.78 4.95
N VAL A 466 14.94 2.92 4.08
CA VAL A 466 15.30 2.84 2.66
C VAL A 466 14.04 2.99 1.81
N LEU A 467 14.06 3.96 0.91
CA LEU A 467 12.99 4.26 -0.04
C LEU A 467 13.51 4.11 -1.47
N HIS A 468 12.77 3.45 -2.35
CA HIS A 468 13.11 3.36 -3.78
C HIS A 468 12.42 4.51 -4.53
N VAL A 469 13.20 5.53 -4.91
CA VAL A 469 12.79 6.76 -5.61
C VAL A 469 13.44 6.82 -7.02
N PRO A 470 13.05 5.93 -7.95
CA PRO A 470 13.75 5.74 -9.23
C PRO A 470 13.73 6.97 -10.16
N ASP A 471 12.83 7.93 -9.96
CA ASP A 471 12.71 9.13 -10.79
C ASP A 471 13.59 10.30 -10.29
N ALA A 472 14.26 10.15 -9.14
CA ALA A 472 15.04 11.23 -8.53
C ALA A 472 16.29 11.56 -9.38
N ALA A 473 16.43 12.84 -9.74
CA ALA A 473 17.46 13.30 -10.66
C ALA A 473 18.85 13.39 -10.00
N PRO A 474 19.94 13.07 -10.74
CA PRO A 474 21.30 13.23 -10.23
C PRO A 474 21.58 14.66 -9.77
N GLY A 475 21.94 14.82 -8.49
CA GLY A 475 22.21 16.12 -7.86
C GLY A 475 21.05 16.71 -7.06
N GLN A 476 19.88 16.06 -7.00
CA GLN A 476 18.87 16.41 -6.01
C GLN A 476 19.36 16.07 -4.59
N HIS A 477 19.04 16.95 -3.64
CA HIS A 477 19.34 16.76 -2.22
C HIS A 477 18.04 16.62 -1.43
N VAL A 478 18.03 15.69 -0.47
CA VAL A 478 16.93 15.51 0.49
C VAL A 478 17.32 16.19 1.79
N THR A 479 16.51 17.15 2.24
CA THR A 479 16.62 17.72 3.58
C THR A 479 15.76 16.92 4.56
N LEU A 480 16.23 16.84 5.80
CA LEU A 480 15.52 16.19 6.90
C LEU A 480 15.18 17.22 7.97
N SER A 481 13.98 17.14 8.53
CA SER A 481 13.56 17.93 9.69
C SER A 481 12.69 17.10 10.64
N ASP A 482 12.37 17.68 11.79
CA ASP A 482 11.26 17.25 12.62
C ASP A 482 9.95 17.44 11.83
N ASP A 483 8.99 16.53 11.96
CA ASP A 483 7.65 16.62 11.37
C ASP A 483 6.66 17.43 12.26
N GLY A 484 7.05 17.75 13.49
CA GLY A 484 6.23 18.43 14.49
C GLY A 484 5.55 17.49 15.49
N GLN A 485 5.57 16.18 15.24
CA GLN A 485 5.16 15.11 16.16
C GLN A 485 6.37 14.32 16.71
N GLY A 486 7.57 14.57 16.19
CA GLY A 486 8.85 13.97 16.59
C GLY A 486 9.38 12.91 15.63
N GLY A 487 8.66 12.62 14.54
CA GLY A 487 9.12 11.80 13.43
C GLY A 487 10.05 12.57 12.48
N THR A 488 10.50 11.92 11.42
CA THR A 488 11.48 12.48 10.47
C THR A 488 10.82 12.84 9.15
N LEU A 489 10.72 14.14 8.86
CA LEU A 489 10.21 14.69 7.62
C LEU A 489 11.30 14.73 6.53
N LEU A 490 10.97 14.37 5.30
CA LEU A 490 11.82 14.38 4.12
C LEU A 490 11.26 15.39 3.10
N ARG A 491 12.13 16.24 2.55
CA ARG A 491 11.80 17.13 1.42
C ARG A 491 12.92 17.16 0.39
N LEU A 492 12.57 17.07 -0.90
CA LEU A 492 13.50 17.36 -1.98
C LEU A 492 13.80 18.87 -2.03
N VAL A 493 15.00 19.22 -2.49
CA VAL A 493 15.43 20.61 -2.68
C VAL A 493 16.10 20.74 -4.04
N ALA A 494 15.60 21.65 -4.90
CA ALA A 494 16.28 22.02 -6.13
C ALA A 494 17.59 22.77 -5.86
N ASP A 495 18.68 22.37 -6.54
CA ASP A 495 20.02 22.86 -6.20
C ASP A 495 20.28 24.30 -6.68
N THR A 496 20.38 25.22 -5.72
CA THR A 496 20.95 26.56 -5.92
C THR A 496 22.47 26.52 -5.76
N ILE A 497 23.15 25.96 -6.77
CA ILE A 497 24.59 26.04 -7.05
C ILE A 497 25.48 26.15 -5.80
N ARG A 498 26.00 25.02 -5.34
CA ARG A 498 27.31 24.99 -4.66
C ARG A 498 28.31 24.14 -5.45
N PRO A 499 29.56 24.60 -5.64
CA PRO A 499 30.56 23.80 -6.32
C PRO A 499 30.88 22.56 -5.50
N ALA A 500 30.82 21.39 -6.14
CA ALA A 500 31.14 20.12 -5.50
C ALA A 500 32.54 20.17 -4.86
N PRO A 501 32.73 19.66 -3.62
CA PRO A 501 34.06 19.31 -3.16
C PRO A 501 34.62 18.24 -4.09
N ALA A 502 35.87 18.39 -4.51
CA ALA A 502 36.46 17.57 -5.57
C ALA A 502 36.37 16.07 -5.21
N VAL A 503 35.78 15.28 -6.11
CA VAL A 503 35.76 13.81 -6.02
C VAL A 503 37.20 13.31 -6.14
N GLY A 504 37.77 12.93 -5.00
CA GLY A 504 39.03 12.22 -4.93
C GLY A 504 38.82 10.77 -5.39
N GLY A 505 39.00 10.51 -6.68
CA GLY A 505 38.87 9.16 -7.22
C GLY A 505 40.01 8.24 -6.77
N THR A 506 39.67 7.17 -6.07
CA THR A 506 40.44 5.93 -6.02
C THR A 506 39.45 4.79 -6.24
N GLY A 507 39.53 4.11 -7.38
CA GLY A 507 38.54 3.11 -7.78
C GLY A 507 38.50 1.91 -6.82
N SER A 508 37.27 1.48 -6.51
CA SER A 508 36.98 0.15 -5.97
C SER A 508 37.30 -0.94 -7.00
N SER A 509 37.18 -2.20 -6.59
CA SER A 509 37.23 -3.41 -7.42
C SER A 509 35.91 -3.73 -8.14
N LEU A 510 34.85 -2.96 -7.88
CA LEU A 510 33.59 -3.00 -8.64
C LEU A 510 33.30 -1.71 -9.44
N PRO A 511 34.20 -1.24 -10.33
CA PRO A 511 33.80 -0.37 -11.43
C PRO A 511 33.22 -1.24 -12.56
N GLY A 512 32.12 -0.79 -13.18
CA GLY A 512 31.37 -1.58 -14.18
C GLY A 512 32.24 -2.32 -15.21
N GLY A 513 32.07 -3.64 -15.28
CA GLY A 513 32.93 -4.54 -16.05
C GLY A 513 32.55 -6.01 -15.82
N ALA A 514 33.48 -6.94 -16.07
CA ALA A 514 33.23 -8.38 -16.01
C ALA A 514 32.78 -8.87 -14.61
N ALA A 515 33.29 -8.28 -13.53
CA ALA A 515 32.88 -8.64 -12.16
C ALA A 515 31.40 -8.28 -11.91
N GLY A 516 30.95 -7.08 -12.29
CA GLY A 516 29.55 -6.68 -12.19
C GLY A 516 28.62 -7.52 -13.07
N ALA A 517 29.07 -7.92 -14.27
CA ALA A 517 28.32 -8.84 -15.12
C ALA A 517 28.17 -10.23 -14.47
N ALA A 518 29.25 -10.80 -13.94
CA ALA A 518 29.23 -12.07 -13.22
C ALA A 518 28.36 -12.01 -11.95
N TYR A 519 28.35 -10.87 -11.26
CA TYR A 519 27.48 -10.64 -10.11
C TYR A 519 26.00 -10.70 -10.50
N LEU A 520 25.59 -10.08 -11.61
CA LEU A 520 24.21 -10.14 -12.10
C LEU A 520 23.83 -11.52 -12.65
N GLU A 521 24.77 -12.24 -13.26
CA GLU A 521 24.56 -13.61 -13.74
C GLU A 521 24.35 -14.59 -12.57
N ALA A 522 25.07 -14.42 -11.46
CA ALA A 522 24.86 -15.17 -10.23
C ALA A 522 23.61 -14.73 -9.44
N ASN A 523 23.16 -13.49 -9.62
CA ASN A 523 22.09 -12.85 -8.84
C ASN A 523 20.99 -12.28 -9.76
N LEU A 524 20.25 -13.20 -10.39
CA LEU A 524 19.21 -12.86 -11.38
C LEU A 524 18.06 -12.00 -10.82
N ASP A 525 17.85 -12.02 -9.50
CA ASP A 525 16.92 -11.15 -8.78
C ASP A 525 17.39 -9.68 -8.81
N VAL A 526 18.69 -9.44 -8.59
CA VAL A 526 19.32 -8.11 -8.70
C VAL A 526 19.27 -7.62 -10.16
N ALA A 527 19.52 -8.52 -11.12
CA ALA A 527 19.43 -8.22 -12.55
C ALA A 527 18.01 -7.86 -12.99
N ALA A 528 16.99 -8.58 -12.49
CA ALA A 528 15.58 -8.30 -12.77
C ALA A 528 15.11 -6.99 -12.11
N ALA A 529 15.66 -6.65 -10.94
CA ALA A 529 15.39 -5.38 -10.25
C ALA A 529 16.10 -4.17 -10.91
N GLY A 530 17.08 -4.39 -11.79
CA GLY A 530 17.84 -3.34 -12.48
C GLY A 530 18.79 -2.55 -11.57
N ILE A 531 19.15 -3.10 -10.41
CA ILE A 531 20.02 -2.47 -9.41
C ILE A 531 21.49 -2.61 -9.86
N ASP A 532 22.30 -1.58 -9.63
CA ASP A 532 23.74 -1.65 -9.93
C ASP A 532 24.42 -2.75 -9.07
N PRO A 533 25.34 -3.57 -9.63
CA PRO A 533 25.95 -4.68 -8.90
C PRO A 533 26.76 -4.26 -7.69
N ALA A 534 27.50 -3.15 -7.79
CA ALA A 534 28.33 -2.64 -6.70
C ALA A 534 27.44 -2.04 -5.61
N GLU A 535 26.41 -1.29 -6.00
CA GLU A 535 25.44 -0.72 -5.08
C GLU A 535 24.66 -1.80 -4.33
N HIS A 536 24.14 -2.81 -5.03
CA HIS A 536 23.48 -3.95 -4.38
C HIS A 536 24.41 -4.66 -3.41
N TYR A 537 25.65 -4.95 -3.83
CA TYR A 537 26.61 -5.62 -2.97
C TYR A 537 26.90 -4.84 -1.69
N HIS A 538 27.24 -3.55 -1.81
CA HIS A 538 27.63 -2.69 -0.68
C HIS A 538 26.48 -2.43 0.31
N LEU A 539 25.23 -2.40 -0.16
CA LEU A 539 24.05 -2.17 0.68
C LEU A 539 23.48 -3.47 1.30
N PHE A 540 23.40 -4.53 0.51
CA PHE A 540 22.65 -5.76 0.86
C PHE A 540 23.48 -7.03 0.67
N GLY A 541 24.13 -7.20 -0.49
CA GLY A 541 24.72 -8.46 -0.92
C GLY A 541 25.72 -9.07 0.07
N TRP A 542 26.57 -8.25 0.71
CA TRP A 542 27.50 -8.78 1.71
C TRP A 542 26.81 -9.27 2.99
N ARG A 543 25.66 -8.70 3.37
CA ARG A 543 24.85 -9.15 4.52
C ARG A 543 24.12 -10.45 4.22
N GLU A 544 23.77 -10.66 2.96
CA GLU A 544 23.17 -11.88 2.43
C GLU A 544 24.20 -12.99 2.15
N GLY A 545 25.50 -12.71 2.35
CA GLY A 545 26.59 -13.65 2.09
C GLY A 545 26.89 -13.88 0.61
N ARG A 546 26.37 -13.04 -0.29
CA ARG A 546 26.69 -13.08 -1.73
C ARG A 546 28.12 -12.61 -1.95
N ASP A 547 28.82 -13.20 -2.89
CA ASP A 547 30.19 -12.82 -3.25
C ASP A 547 30.19 -11.72 -4.32
N PRO A 548 31.02 -10.65 -4.22
CA PRO A 548 31.02 -9.54 -5.17
C PRO A 548 31.60 -9.90 -6.54
N GLY A 549 32.39 -10.98 -6.59
CA GLY A 549 32.97 -11.51 -7.82
C GLY A 549 33.80 -12.78 -7.56
N PRO A 550 34.25 -13.48 -8.61
CA PRO A 550 34.88 -14.80 -8.50
C PRO A 550 36.10 -14.94 -7.58
N LEU A 551 36.77 -13.83 -7.26
CA LEU A 551 38.04 -13.81 -6.55
C LEU A 551 37.95 -13.22 -5.13
N PHE A 552 36.74 -12.88 -4.68
CA PHE A 552 36.50 -12.44 -3.31
C PHE A 552 35.32 -13.22 -2.73
N SER A 553 35.49 -13.83 -1.56
CA SER A 553 34.40 -14.53 -0.88
C SER A 553 34.02 -13.84 0.42
N THR A 554 32.81 -13.29 0.44
CA THR A 554 32.18 -12.60 1.56
C THR A 554 32.15 -13.47 2.80
N VAL A 555 31.67 -14.71 2.66
CA VAL A 555 31.55 -15.67 3.76
C VAL A 555 32.92 -16.05 4.31
N PHE A 556 33.89 -16.35 3.44
CA PHE A 556 35.26 -16.62 3.86
C PHE A 556 35.88 -15.43 4.60
N TYR A 557 35.70 -14.22 4.06
CA TYR A 557 36.30 -13.02 4.62
C TYR A 557 35.75 -12.71 6.01
N LEU A 558 34.43 -12.76 6.20
CA LEU A 558 33.80 -12.51 7.49
C LEU A 558 34.14 -13.62 8.51
N ALA A 559 34.19 -14.89 8.10
CA ALA A 559 34.58 -16.00 8.97
C ALA A 559 36.05 -15.91 9.43
N SER A 560 36.94 -15.49 8.51
CA SER A 560 38.37 -15.31 8.80
C SER A 560 38.69 -14.04 9.59
N ASN A 561 37.75 -13.09 9.64
CA ASN A 561 37.93 -11.76 10.25
C ASN A 561 36.78 -11.43 11.23
N PRO A 562 36.73 -12.07 12.42
CA PRO A 562 35.63 -11.90 13.37
C PRO A 562 35.45 -10.45 13.88
N ASP A 563 36.50 -9.64 13.84
CA ASP A 563 36.46 -8.21 14.17
C ASP A 563 35.66 -7.40 13.13
N VAL A 564 35.85 -7.68 11.84
CA VAL A 564 35.08 -7.07 10.74
C VAL A 564 33.62 -7.51 10.81
N ALA A 565 33.38 -8.80 11.04
CA ALA A 565 32.04 -9.37 11.18
C ALA A 565 31.28 -8.80 12.40
N ALA A 566 31.94 -8.70 13.56
CA ALA A 566 31.35 -8.12 14.78
C ALA A 566 31.09 -6.61 14.64
N ALA A 567 31.94 -5.89 13.89
CA ALA A 567 31.75 -4.48 13.59
C ALA A 567 30.70 -4.21 12.49
N GLN A 568 30.19 -5.26 11.80
CA GLN A 568 29.23 -5.16 10.71
C GLN A 568 29.69 -4.21 9.57
N ILE A 569 30.98 -4.30 9.26
CA ILE A 569 31.61 -3.54 8.18
C ILE A 569 31.55 -4.37 6.89
N ASP A 570 31.29 -3.71 5.76
CA ASP A 570 31.38 -4.31 4.42
C ASP A 570 32.77 -4.96 4.22
N PRO A 571 32.84 -6.27 3.93
CA PRO A 571 34.10 -6.98 3.86
C PRO A 571 34.96 -6.61 2.64
N LEU A 572 34.35 -6.23 1.51
CA LEU A 572 35.09 -5.81 0.31
C LEU A 572 35.66 -4.41 0.52
N GLN A 573 34.84 -3.47 1.00
CA GLN A 573 35.28 -2.12 1.34
C GLN A 573 36.38 -2.17 2.41
N HIS A 574 36.24 -3.01 3.44
CA HIS A 574 37.27 -3.23 4.43
C HIS A 574 38.56 -3.77 3.80
N TYR A 575 38.48 -4.73 2.87
CA TYR A 575 39.65 -5.29 2.21
C TYR A 575 40.46 -4.24 1.44
N GLU A 576 39.80 -3.47 0.57
CA GLU A 576 40.42 -2.43 -0.27
C GLU A 576 41.09 -1.31 0.54
N GLN A 577 40.44 -0.91 1.64
CA GLN A 577 40.89 0.20 2.49
C GLN A 577 41.93 -0.23 3.53
N HIS A 578 41.80 -1.43 4.10
CA HIS A 578 42.57 -1.88 5.26
C HIS A 578 43.10 -3.31 5.11
N GLY A 579 42.23 -4.25 4.73
CA GLY A 579 42.49 -5.67 4.89
C GLY A 579 43.72 -6.20 4.15
N TRP A 580 43.97 -5.77 2.91
CA TRP A 580 45.18 -6.22 2.20
C TRP A 580 46.47 -5.67 2.81
N ARG A 581 46.44 -4.46 3.38
CA ARG A 581 47.57 -3.84 4.10
C ARG A 581 47.87 -4.57 5.41
N GLU A 582 46.83 -5.14 6.01
CA GLU A 582 46.91 -6.00 7.19
C GLU A 582 47.27 -7.46 6.85
N GLY A 583 47.36 -7.79 5.55
CA GLY A 583 47.70 -9.13 5.07
C GLY A 583 46.55 -10.14 5.16
N ARG A 584 45.30 -9.68 5.30
CA ARG A 584 44.09 -10.52 5.26
C ARG A 584 43.87 -11.02 3.82
N SER A 585 43.35 -12.24 3.65
CA SER A 585 43.06 -12.83 2.34
C SER A 585 41.61 -12.61 1.90
N PRO A 586 41.33 -12.39 0.59
CA PRO A 586 39.97 -12.19 0.08
C PRO A 586 39.20 -13.50 -0.15
N ASN A 587 39.90 -14.62 -0.32
CA ASN A 587 39.32 -15.97 -0.44
C ASN A 587 40.33 -17.02 0.09
N ALA A 588 39.95 -18.29 0.13
CA ALA A 588 40.77 -19.37 0.70
C ALA A 588 42.04 -19.75 -0.11
N VAL A 589 42.11 -19.37 -1.39
CA VAL A 589 43.18 -19.74 -2.33
C VAL A 589 44.16 -18.59 -2.57
N PHE A 590 43.67 -17.35 -2.58
CA PHE A 590 44.48 -16.14 -2.72
C PHE A 590 45.11 -15.73 -1.38
N ASP A 591 46.43 -15.63 -1.31
CA ASP A 591 47.16 -15.21 -0.12
C ASP A 591 47.79 -13.84 -0.34
N SER A 592 47.13 -12.78 0.15
CA SER A 592 47.59 -11.38 0.04
C SER A 592 49.03 -11.20 0.55
N LYS A 593 49.42 -11.93 1.60
CA LYS A 593 50.72 -11.79 2.25
C LYS A 593 51.81 -12.53 1.48
N ALA A 594 51.54 -13.75 1.03
CA ALA A 594 52.46 -14.50 0.17
C ALA A 594 52.62 -13.80 -1.18
N TYR A 595 51.54 -13.27 -1.75
CA TYR A 595 51.58 -12.52 -3.01
C TYR A 595 52.46 -11.27 -2.90
N LEU A 596 52.28 -10.43 -1.88
CA LEU A 596 53.14 -9.26 -1.67
C LEU A 596 54.59 -9.63 -1.34
N ALA A 597 54.84 -10.76 -0.68
CA ALA A 597 56.20 -11.26 -0.42
C ALA A 597 56.89 -11.79 -1.69
N ALA A 598 56.16 -12.45 -2.58
CA ALA A 598 56.65 -12.93 -3.88
C ALA A 598 56.82 -11.81 -4.91
N ASN A 599 56.12 -10.67 -4.72
CA ASN A 599 56.06 -9.56 -5.66
C ASN A 599 56.50 -8.22 -5.01
N PRO A 600 57.82 -8.02 -4.74
CA PRO A 600 58.32 -6.84 -4.06
C PRO A 600 58.07 -5.51 -4.79
N ASP A 601 57.85 -5.56 -6.10
CA ASP A 601 57.47 -4.42 -6.94
C ASP A 601 56.05 -3.92 -6.61
N VAL A 602 55.08 -4.84 -6.50
CA VAL A 602 53.70 -4.57 -6.08
C VAL A 602 53.67 -4.03 -4.65
N ALA A 603 54.44 -4.67 -3.75
CA ALA A 603 54.55 -4.25 -2.35
C ALA A 603 55.20 -2.87 -2.20
N ALA A 604 56.26 -2.56 -2.94
CA ALA A 604 56.91 -1.26 -2.94
C ALA A 604 56.01 -0.15 -3.53
N ALA A 605 55.18 -0.49 -4.52
CA ALA A 605 54.21 0.42 -5.12
C ALA A 605 52.95 0.63 -4.26
N GLN A 606 52.75 -0.15 -3.19
CA GLN A 606 51.55 -0.12 -2.33
C GLN A 606 50.24 -0.29 -3.13
N ILE A 607 50.27 -1.21 -4.10
CA ILE A 607 49.11 -1.58 -4.91
C ILE A 607 48.38 -2.74 -4.20
N ASP A 608 47.05 -2.69 -4.24
CA ASP A 608 46.18 -3.79 -3.78
C ASP A 608 46.57 -5.10 -4.51
N PRO A 609 46.91 -6.18 -3.79
CA PRO A 609 47.42 -7.41 -4.38
C PRO A 609 46.37 -8.16 -5.19
N LEU A 610 45.10 -8.16 -4.77
CA LEU A 610 44.00 -8.80 -5.50
C LEU A 610 43.78 -8.06 -6.82
N ARG A 611 43.62 -6.73 -6.77
CA ARG A 611 43.45 -5.92 -7.97
C ARG A 611 44.64 -6.05 -8.92
N HIS A 612 45.87 -6.08 -8.39
CA HIS A 612 47.05 -6.32 -9.22
C HIS A 612 47.00 -7.69 -9.90
N TYR A 613 46.54 -8.74 -9.23
CA TYR A 613 46.41 -10.07 -9.83
C TYR A 613 45.41 -10.08 -10.98
N GLU A 614 44.22 -9.53 -10.76
CA GLU A 614 43.12 -9.42 -11.72
C GLU A 614 43.49 -8.63 -12.99
N GLU A 615 44.15 -7.48 -12.80
CA GLU A 615 44.53 -6.57 -13.88
C GLU A 615 45.79 -7.05 -14.62
N HIS A 616 46.76 -7.63 -13.90
CA HIS A 616 48.10 -7.88 -14.44
C HIS A 616 48.70 -9.24 -14.05
N GLY A 617 48.64 -9.62 -12.76
CA GLY A 617 49.48 -10.68 -12.19
C GLY A 617 49.30 -12.05 -12.83
N TRP A 618 48.06 -12.48 -13.10
CA TRP A 618 47.86 -13.78 -13.76
C TRP A 618 48.37 -13.79 -15.21
N ARG A 619 48.28 -12.66 -15.92
CA ARG A 619 48.81 -12.50 -17.30
C ARG A 619 50.34 -12.49 -17.32
N GLU A 620 50.95 -12.03 -16.23
CA GLU A 620 52.39 -12.09 -15.98
C GLU A 620 52.85 -13.46 -15.44
N GLY A 621 51.93 -14.41 -15.25
CA GLY A 621 52.24 -15.74 -14.73
C GLY A 621 52.63 -15.75 -13.25
N ARG A 622 52.23 -14.74 -12.47
CA ARG A 622 52.40 -14.69 -11.01
C ARG A 622 51.37 -15.62 -10.36
N ASP A 623 51.74 -16.29 -9.29
CA ASP A 623 50.85 -17.20 -8.55
C ASP A 623 50.08 -16.43 -7.45
N PRO A 624 48.76 -16.65 -7.27
CA PRO A 624 47.92 -15.93 -6.29
C PRO A 624 48.18 -16.31 -4.84
N GLY A 625 48.84 -17.45 -4.62
CA GLY A 625 49.12 -18.01 -3.30
C GLY A 625 49.93 -19.30 -3.43
N PRO A 626 50.42 -19.87 -2.32
CA PRO A 626 51.31 -21.03 -2.35
C PRO A 626 50.63 -22.35 -2.75
N VAL A 627 49.30 -22.39 -2.80
CA VAL A 627 48.49 -23.58 -3.08
C VAL A 627 47.86 -23.59 -4.48
N PHE A 628 48.14 -22.59 -5.33
CA PHE A 628 47.62 -22.55 -6.70
C PHE A 628 48.66 -21.95 -7.63
N SER A 629 49.04 -22.66 -8.69
CA SER A 629 49.96 -22.12 -9.68
C SER A 629 49.23 -21.73 -10.97
N THR A 630 49.25 -20.43 -11.26
CA THR A 630 48.73 -19.82 -12.48
C THR A 630 49.30 -20.51 -13.73
N GLN A 631 50.61 -20.77 -13.75
CA GLN A 631 51.28 -21.36 -14.90
C GLN A 631 50.99 -22.86 -15.05
N ALA A 632 50.97 -23.61 -13.94
CA ALA A 632 50.66 -25.04 -13.98
C ALA A 632 49.21 -25.29 -14.42
N TYR A 633 48.27 -24.49 -13.90
CA TYR A 633 46.86 -24.58 -14.27
C TYR A 633 46.65 -24.30 -15.76
N LEU A 634 47.23 -23.21 -16.30
CA LEU A 634 47.13 -22.88 -17.73
C LEU A 634 47.84 -23.91 -18.64
N ALA A 635 48.93 -24.53 -18.18
CA ALA A 635 49.62 -25.58 -18.93
C ALA A 635 48.80 -26.88 -19.00
N SER A 636 48.10 -27.25 -17.92
CA SER A 636 47.18 -28.39 -17.86
C SER A 636 45.84 -28.11 -18.57
N ASN A 637 45.48 -26.84 -18.78
CA ASN A 637 44.21 -26.41 -19.36
C ASN A 637 44.41 -25.48 -20.57
N PRO A 638 44.86 -26.01 -21.73
CA PRO A 638 45.23 -25.19 -22.90
C PRO A 638 44.07 -24.41 -23.52
N ASP A 639 42.83 -24.83 -23.28
CA ASP A 639 41.62 -24.16 -23.69
C ASP A 639 41.34 -22.89 -22.87
N VAL A 640 41.54 -22.93 -21.55
CA VAL A 640 41.50 -21.75 -20.67
C VAL A 640 42.60 -20.75 -21.07
N ALA A 641 43.80 -21.26 -21.36
CA ALA A 641 44.90 -20.44 -21.85
C ALA A 641 44.61 -19.81 -23.23
N ALA A 642 43.98 -20.55 -24.15
CA ALA A 642 43.60 -20.04 -25.46
C ALA A 642 42.44 -19.02 -25.40
N ALA A 643 41.54 -19.17 -24.43
CA ALA A 643 40.44 -18.24 -24.17
C ALA A 643 40.89 -16.94 -23.48
N GLY A 644 42.08 -16.93 -22.85
CA GLY A 644 42.60 -15.75 -22.14
C GLY A 644 41.78 -15.40 -20.90
N VAL A 645 41.29 -16.41 -20.19
CA VAL A 645 40.52 -16.27 -18.94
C VAL A 645 41.46 -16.34 -17.74
N ASP A 646 41.15 -15.59 -16.68
CA ASP A 646 41.86 -15.68 -15.40
C ASP A 646 41.78 -17.13 -14.85
N PRO A 647 42.92 -17.79 -14.59
CA PRO A 647 42.91 -19.21 -14.23
C PRO A 647 42.37 -19.48 -12.82
N LEU A 648 42.54 -18.56 -11.87
CA LEU A 648 42.00 -18.73 -10.53
C LEU A 648 40.47 -18.51 -10.54
N ALA A 649 40.00 -17.45 -11.20
CA ALA A 649 38.57 -17.20 -11.36
C ALA A 649 37.90 -18.35 -12.11
N HIS A 650 38.52 -18.84 -13.19
CA HIS A 650 38.06 -20.02 -13.92
C HIS A 650 37.97 -21.24 -13.00
N PHE A 651 39.02 -21.53 -12.23
CA PHE A 651 39.02 -22.69 -11.34
C PHE A 651 37.93 -22.60 -10.27
N LEU A 652 37.76 -21.43 -9.63
CA LEU A 652 36.79 -21.24 -8.54
C LEU A 652 35.33 -21.35 -9.01
N VAL A 653 35.00 -20.87 -10.21
CA VAL A 653 33.63 -20.87 -10.74
C VAL A 653 33.31 -22.14 -11.54
N HIS A 654 34.17 -22.54 -12.48
CA HIS A 654 33.89 -23.61 -13.45
C HIS A 654 34.81 -24.82 -13.32
N GLY A 655 36.11 -24.60 -13.14
CA GLY A 655 37.12 -25.64 -13.30
C GLY A 655 36.95 -26.84 -12.36
N TRP A 656 36.53 -26.61 -11.11
CA TRP A 656 36.25 -27.69 -10.18
C TRP A 656 35.01 -28.51 -10.57
N GLN A 657 33.99 -27.89 -11.18
CA GLN A 657 32.77 -28.57 -11.66
C GLN A 657 33.06 -29.41 -12.91
N GLU A 658 33.97 -28.93 -13.75
CA GLU A 658 34.53 -29.65 -14.90
C GLU A 658 35.52 -30.76 -14.46
N GLY A 659 35.80 -30.87 -13.16
CA GLY A 659 36.69 -31.86 -12.58
C GLY A 659 38.15 -31.67 -12.97
N ARG A 660 38.58 -30.43 -13.20
CA ARG A 660 39.99 -30.03 -13.40
C ARG A 660 40.67 -29.87 -12.06
N ASP A 661 41.96 -30.18 -11.99
CA ASP A 661 42.76 -30.06 -10.77
C ASP A 661 43.40 -28.66 -10.65
N PRO A 662 43.44 -28.05 -9.44
CA PRO A 662 44.09 -26.76 -9.20
C PRO A 662 45.62 -26.85 -9.17
N ASP A 663 46.15 -27.98 -8.69
CA ASP A 663 47.57 -28.33 -8.69
C ASP A 663 47.77 -29.86 -8.81
N ALA A 664 49.02 -30.34 -8.79
CA ALA A 664 49.34 -31.76 -8.97
C ALA A 664 49.20 -32.63 -7.70
N LEU A 665 48.83 -32.06 -6.57
CA LEU A 665 48.65 -32.71 -5.26
C LEU A 665 47.19 -32.65 -4.76
N PHE A 666 46.29 -31.99 -5.49
CA PHE A 666 44.85 -32.03 -5.28
C PHE A 666 44.15 -32.75 -6.44
N ASP A 667 43.35 -33.77 -6.14
CA ASP A 667 42.60 -34.56 -7.11
C ASP A 667 41.10 -34.21 -6.96
N THR A 668 40.59 -33.33 -7.81
CA THR A 668 39.23 -32.78 -7.70
C THR A 668 38.17 -33.86 -7.78
N GLN A 669 38.30 -34.79 -8.75
CA GLN A 669 37.32 -35.86 -8.94
C GLN A 669 37.46 -36.93 -7.86
N GLY A 670 38.68 -37.33 -7.51
CA GLY A 670 38.96 -38.30 -6.45
C GLY A 670 38.56 -37.81 -5.07
N TYR A 671 38.73 -36.52 -4.76
CA TYR A 671 38.28 -35.93 -3.51
C TYR A 671 36.75 -35.99 -3.38
N LEU A 672 36.02 -35.60 -4.43
CA LEU A 672 34.54 -35.70 -4.44
C LEU A 672 34.06 -37.16 -4.41
N ALA A 673 34.75 -38.08 -5.08
CA ALA A 673 34.42 -39.51 -5.07
C ALA A 673 34.66 -40.16 -3.69
N ARG A 674 35.73 -39.75 -2.99
CA ARG A 674 36.11 -40.26 -1.66
C ARG A 674 35.29 -39.65 -0.53
N TYR A 675 34.96 -38.36 -0.66
CA TYR A 675 34.27 -37.57 0.36
C TYR A 675 32.84 -37.24 -0.10
N ALA A 676 31.98 -38.27 -0.04
CA ALA A 676 30.61 -38.21 -0.53
C ALA A 676 29.73 -37.14 0.15
N ASP A 677 30.08 -36.70 1.36
CA ASP A 677 29.44 -35.59 2.07
C ASP A 677 29.77 -34.23 1.43
N VAL A 678 31.01 -34.02 0.98
CA VAL A 678 31.43 -32.82 0.24
C VAL A 678 30.75 -32.79 -1.14
N ALA A 679 30.68 -33.93 -1.81
CA ALA A 679 29.94 -34.07 -3.08
C ALA A 679 28.43 -33.83 -2.90
N ALA A 680 27.83 -34.32 -1.81
CA ALA A 680 26.42 -34.05 -1.49
C ALA A 680 26.15 -32.59 -1.11
N ALA A 681 27.13 -31.90 -0.51
CA ALA A 681 27.05 -30.48 -0.20
C ALA A 681 27.18 -29.57 -1.44
N GLY A 682 27.71 -30.08 -2.56
CA GLY A 682 27.85 -29.32 -3.81
C GLY A 682 28.84 -28.14 -3.72
N VAL A 683 29.79 -28.19 -2.79
CA VAL A 683 30.78 -27.14 -2.57
C VAL A 683 32.08 -27.41 -3.33
N ASN A 684 32.83 -26.36 -3.66
CA ASN A 684 34.15 -26.50 -4.29
C ASN A 684 35.08 -27.35 -3.38
N PRO A 685 35.56 -28.51 -3.84
CA PRO A 685 36.28 -29.47 -2.98
C PRO A 685 37.64 -28.93 -2.52
N PHE A 686 38.27 -28.06 -3.30
CA PHE A 686 39.56 -27.46 -2.94
C PHE A 686 39.38 -26.40 -1.85
N VAL A 687 38.38 -25.53 -2.02
CA VAL A 687 38.01 -24.55 -0.98
C VAL A 687 37.57 -25.27 0.30
N HIS A 688 36.81 -26.37 0.20
CA HIS A 688 36.47 -27.21 1.35
C HIS A 688 37.71 -27.79 2.03
N TYR A 689 38.66 -28.36 1.27
CA TYR A 689 39.90 -28.89 1.84
C TYR A 689 40.67 -27.84 2.62
N LEU A 690 40.90 -26.66 2.03
CA LEU A 690 41.70 -25.57 2.62
C LEU A 690 41.03 -24.95 3.86
N THR A 691 39.70 -24.91 3.92
CA THR A 691 38.95 -24.31 5.04
C THR A 691 38.62 -25.29 6.16
N HIS A 692 38.32 -26.55 5.83
CA HIS A 692 37.83 -27.57 6.77
C HIS A 692 38.57 -28.91 6.64
N GLY A 693 38.71 -29.43 5.41
CA GLY A 693 39.10 -30.82 5.17
C GLY A 693 40.45 -31.22 5.79
N TRP A 694 41.47 -30.36 5.79
CA TRP A 694 42.75 -30.68 6.44
C TRP A 694 42.64 -30.78 7.97
N GLN A 695 41.76 -29.99 8.60
CA GLN A 695 41.50 -30.03 10.04
C GLN A 695 40.74 -31.30 10.44
N GLU A 696 39.90 -31.79 9.53
CA GLU A 696 39.17 -33.05 9.65
C GLU A 696 40.04 -34.29 9.34
N GLY A 697 41.32 -34.09 8.98
CA GLY A 697 42.23 -35.18 8.63
C GLY A 697 41.93 -35.83 7.28
N ARG A 698 41.33 -35.09 6.33
CA ARG A 698 41.15 -35.54 4.94
C ARG A 698 42.42 -35.32 4.14
N SER A 699 42.64 -36.17 3.14
CA SER A 699 43.79 -36.07 2.23
C SER A 699 43.35 -35.49 0.87
N PRO A 700 44.10 -34.57 0.25
CA PRO A 700 43.71 -33.89 -0.98
C PRO A 700 43.82 -34.75 -2.25
N SER A 701 44.69 -35.76 -2.27
CA SER A 701 44.84 -36.69 -3.40
C SER A 701 45.49 -38.01 -2.99
N ALA A 702 45.54 -38.99 -3.91
CA ALA A 702 46.35 -40.19 -3.77
C ALA A 702 47.84 -39.89 -3.54
N ALA A 703 48.33 -38.76 -4.07
CA ALA A 703 49.73 -38.36 -4.04
C ALA A 703 50.15 -37.70 -2.71
N PHE A 704 49.20 -37.29 -1.87
CA PHE A 704 49.49 -36.55 -0.64
C PHE A 704 48.58 -36.94 0.53
N ASP A 705 49.17 -37.66 1.49
CA ASP A 705 48.57 -38.05 2.77
C ASP A 705 48.78 -36.93 3.80
N ALA A 706 47.80 -36.04 3.92
CA ALA A 706 47.87 -34.88 4.80
C ALA A 706 47.98 -35.27 6.29
N PRO A 707 47.24 -36.26 6.83
CA PRO A 707 47.45 -36.78 8.19
C PRO A 707 48.85 -37.35 8.43
N ALA A 708 49.39 -38.16 7.51
CA ALA A 708 50.73 -38.72 7.66
C ALA A 708 51.81 -37.62 7.58
N TYR A 709 51.64 -36.63 6.71
CA TYR A 709 52.53 -35.46 6.66
C TYR A 709 52.47 -34.66 7.97
N ALA A 710 51.29 -34.34 8.49
CA ALA A 710 51.12 -33.65 9.78
C ALA A 710 51.74 -34.42 10.95
N ALA A 711 51.62 -35.75 10.97
CA ALA A 711 52.22 -36.61 11.99
C ALA A 711 53.75 -36.69 11.89
N ALA A 712 54.31 -36.61 10.68
CA ALA A 712 55.75 -36.55 10.44
C ALA A 712 56.35 -35.16 10.76
N HIS A 713 55.53 -34.11 10.71
CA HIS A 713 55.91 -32.71 10.91
C HIS A 713 55.16 -32.06 12.10
N PRO A 714 55.32 -32.55 13.35
CA PRO A 714 54.62 -32.00 14.51
C PRO A 714 55.00 -30.53 14.81
N GLU A 715 56.14 -30.04 14.31
CA GLU A 715 56.51 -28.63 14.34
C GLU A 715 55.62 -27.73 13.45
N ALA A 716 54.83 -28.33 12.56
CA ALA A 716 53.83 -27.67 11.72
C ALA A 716 52.40 -27.72 12.31
N SER A 717 52.22 -28.25 13.52
CA SER A 717 50.89 -28.46 14.11
C SER A 717 50.05 -27.17 14.11
N GLY A 718 48.83 -27.26 13.57
CA GLY A 718 47.92 -26.13 13.38
C GLY A 718 48.07 -25.36 12.06
N GLN A 719 48.87 -25.85 11.11
CA GLN A 719 48.98 -25.33 9.74
C GLN A 719 48.45 -26.36 8.73
N ASP A 720 47.91 -25.90 7.59
CA ASP A 720 47.54 -26.79 6.48
C ASP A 720 48.77 -27.60 6.01
N PRO A 721 48.72 -28.95 6.06
CA PRO A 721 49.76 -29.84 5.55
C PRO A 721 50.16 -29.56 4.09
N LEU A 722 49.21 -29.24 3.21
CA LEU A 722 49.46 -29.03 1.78
C LEU A 722 50.21 -27.73 1.54
N ALA A 723 49.71 -26.60 2.05
CA ALA A 723 50.41 -25.32 2.01
C ALA A 723 51.80 -25.39 2.69
N ARG A 724 51.93 -26.12 3.81
CA ARG A 724 53.22 -26.36 4.49
C ARG A 724 54.23 -27.09 3.62
N TYR A 725 53.77 -28.13 2.90
CA TYR A 725 54.61 -28.89 1.98
C TYR A 725 55.03 -28.04 0.77
N LEU A 726 54.09 -27.33 0.15
CA LEU A 726 54.35 -26.50 -1.03
C LEU A 726 55.27 -25.31 -0.71
N THR A 727 55.08 -24.63 0.42
CA THR A 727 55.91 -23.48 0.83
C THR A 727 57.32 -23.84 1.31
N GLN A 728 57.50 -25.01 1.95
CA GLN A 728 58.74 -25.33 2.65
C GLN A 728 59.24 -26.75 2.40
N GLY A 729 58.34 -27.74 2.33
CA GLY A 729 58.73 -29.14 2.14
C GLY A 729 59.47 -29.39 0.83
N VAL A 730 58.94 -28.86 -0.28
CA VAL A 730 59.59 -28.93 -1.61
C VAL A 730 61.00 -28.32 -1.58
N ALA A 731 61.16 -27.13 -1.00
CA ALA A 731 62.46 -26.45 -0.88
C ALA A 731 63.46 -27.19 0.03
N GLN A 732 62.96 -27.97 0.99
CA GLN A 732 63.76 -28.82 1.89
C GLN A 732 64.06 -30.21 1.30
N GLY A 733 63.61 -30.51 0.07
CA GLY A 733 63.79 -31.81 -0.57
C GLY A 733 62.94 -32.93 0.03
N GLN A 734 61.85 -32.59 0.72
CA GLN A 734 60.87 -33.56 1.19
C GLN A 734 60.11 -34.16 0.00
N VAL A 735 59.68 -35.41 0.13
CA VAL A 735 58.87 -36.11 -0.86
C VAL A 735 57.44 -36.20 -0.34
N ALA A 736 56.45 -35.93 -1.19
CA ALA A 736 55.04 -36.12 -0.87
C ALA A 736 54.77 -37.58 -0.46
N THR A 737 54.11 -37.77 0.69
CA THR A 737 53.74 -39.10 1.19
C THR A 737 52.47 -39.55 0.46
N PRO A 738 52.46 -40.63 -0.32
CA PRO A 738 51.23 -41.10 -0.98
C PRO A 738 50.30 -41.80 0.01
N VAL A 739 48.99 -41.73 -0.22
CA VAL A 739 47.97 -42.44 0.56
C VAL A 739 48.00 -43.93 0.19
N ALA A 740 48.15 -44.80 1.19
CA ALA A 740 48.28 -46.25 0.95
C ALA A 740 47.02 -46.89 0.33
N ASP A 741 45.83 -46.48 0.78
CA ASP A 741 44.52 -46.98 0.35
C ASP A 741 43.61 -45.80 -0.07
N TRP A 742 43.80 -45.30 -1.30
CA TRP A 742 43.06 -44.14 -1.85
C TRP A 742 41.66 -44.47 -2.41
N GLY A 743 41.43 -45.73 -2.79
CA GLY A 743 40.14 -46.22 -3.32
C GLY A 743 39.14 -46.55 -2.23
#